data_AF-A0A929T6Q5-F1
#
_entry.id   AF-A0A929T6Q5-F1
#
_cell.length_a   1.000
_cell.length_b   1.000
_cell.length_c   1.000
_cell.angle_alpha   90.00
_cell.angle_beta   90.00
_cell.angle_gamma   90.00
#
_symmetry.space_group_name_H-M   'P 1'
#
loop_
_entity.id
_entity.type
_entity.pdbx_description
1 polymer ?
#
loop_
_entity_poly.entity_id
_entity_poly.type
_entity_poly.pdbx_seq_one_letter_code
_entity_poly.pdbx_strand_id
1 'polypeptide(L)'
;MIENLKIEIEYIIYSGIKRIVNWGFDIYVICRYPWKHISIWLSIILSCFIYKNIEVQLKWKEMFLMSVGLVSIMTFISNYLENQTVDIENKENFYLGYNIKKLKFHDNFWLKSFSSIPARLYFWIIAGIPGIVLCSETYFQSRIFNNFFAIFATRIQYIKSTWLAVFIVSSFFCTALLIESVALSSNAFTRSYLYKTTNQYEEYKIKLELTNYSQKLFKTIFSFKNIINLDCDFYANVETLISYIVNRGNEVSKTDNEKIEFYMAAFSSEQKIIDNILTRVFHYRDSEPKNNIKDIITYFFFKQRMKLLENYYNQKWNILARLDVVPLGLIQIMEQDLQHLLRIEEEMKNNKEYKDVFWGNYRKNIIYNWEEKSLKSNICISKIVEIVENKLSEISFLESIHTPDNMMCVFEILNQIDTEIQGAHYFSDVFDIVFEHVINEKYQNDMFIKDFSEKMRNKYLPAYVLNALRTTSKYELMQGGDFSNEILEYLLSFLEFEDIVVVLIFRLAYAERSHRKIMNIEEFKIWEMVINKNQFRKNIMDLQKSNFINELCSELSNSYVSHFLFKEFIEWLWDSLFKIFDDNQYIEFKKLGQNSIRRNFELKSYMIFRLLLVPYHYDVFSSCQLSQNNQNEIFSELSEIKDIMENNGIYVM
;
A
#
# COMPACT_ATOMS: atom_id res chain seq x y z
N MET A 1 7.22 45.10 21.62
CA MET A 1 6.73 45.94 20.49
C MET A 1 7.82 46.14 19.44
N ILE A 2 9.03 46.56 19.81
CA ILE A 2 10.17 46.68 18.87
C ILE A 2 10.65 45.31 18.34
N GLU A 3 10.62 44.25 19.14
CA GLU A 3 10.94 42.87 18.69
C GLU A 3 9.93 42.31 17.67
N ASN A 4 8.63 42.51 17.86
CA ASN A 4 7.61 42.09 16.88
C ASN A 4 7.75 42.84 15.55
N LEU A 5 8.09 44.13 15.58
CA LEU A 5 8.39 44.93 14.39
C LEU A 5 9.64 44.43 13.65
N LYS A 6 10.65 43.99 14.40
CA LYS A 6 11.88 43.42 13.81
C LYS A 6 11.61 42.08 13.12
N ILE A 7 10.79 41.22 13.73
CA ILE A 7 10.36 39.94 13.16
C ILE A 7 9.49 40.15 11.91
N GLU A 8 8.57 41.13 11.92
CA GLU A 8 7.77 41.46 10.72
C GLU A 8 8.62 42.02 9.59
N ILE A 9 9.60 42.88 9.89
CA ILE A 9 10.52 43.44 8.89
C ILE A 9 11.43 42.35 8.33
N GLU A 10 11.97 41.46 9.16
CA GLU A 10 12.75 40.30 8.71
C GLU A 10 11.91 39.35 7.86
N TYR A 11 10.64 39.12 8.21
CA TYR A 11 9.71 38.32 7.41
C TYR A 11 9.40 38.97 6.05
N ILE A 12 9.18 40.28 6.00
CA ILE A 12 8.94 41.02 4.76
C ILE A 12 10.19 40.99 3.87
N ILE A 13 11.38 41.23 4.43
CA ILE A 13 12.65 41.18 3.72
C ILE A 13 12.92 39.76 3.20
N TYR A 14 12.72 38.74 4.03
CA TYR A 14 12.86 37.33 3.63
C TYR A 14 11.86 36.95 2.52
N SER A 15 10.61 37.38 2.63
CA SER A 15 9.58 37.15 1.59
C SER A 15 9.93 37.87 0.28
N GLY A 16 10.53 39.07 0.36
CA GLY A 16 10.99 39.85 -0.78
C GLY A 16 12.17 39.20 -1.47
N ILE A 17 13.19 38.78 -0.72
CA ILE A 17 14.35 38.05 -1.23
C ILE A 17 13.91 36.72 -1.86
N LYS A 18 13.01 35.98 -1.21
CA LYS A 18 12.43 34.73 -1.75
C LYS A 18 11.71 34.96 -3.09
N ARG A 19 10.94 36.05 -3.21
CA ARG A 19 10.29 36.44 -4.48
C ARG A 19 11.30 36.81 -5.56
N ILE A 20 12.35 37.57 -5.23
CA ILE A 20 13.40 37.96 -6.17
C ILE A 20 14.19 36.75 -6.66
N VAL A 21 14.54 35.83 -5.77
CA VAL A 21 15.23 34.58 -6.11
C VAL A 21 14.35 33.69 -6.99
N ASN A 22 13.06 33.55 -6.68
CA ASN A 22 12.11 32.84 -7.54
C ASN A 22 12.00 33.48 -8.93
N TRP A 23 11.89 34.81 -9.02
CA TRP A 23 11.90 35.52 -10.31
C TRP A 23 13.21 35.29 -11.08
N GLY A 24 14.35 35.26 -10.39
CA GLY A 24 15.64 34.91 -10.97
C GLY A 24 15.67 33.49 -11.54
N PHE A 25 15.09 32.52 -10.82
CA PHE A 25 14.93 31.15 -11.31
C PHE A 25 13.99 31.07 -12.52
N ASP A 26 12.87 31.80 -12.51
CA ASP A 26 11.92 31.83 -13.63
C ASP A 26 12.57 32.40 -14.90
N ILE A 27 13.29 33.53 -14.78
CA ILE A 27 14.05 34.13 -15.89
C ILE A 27 15.16 33.17 -16.36
N TYR A 28 15.86 32.52 -15.43
CA TYR A 28 16.89 31.54 -15.75
C TYR A 28 16.32 30.34 -16.54
N VAL A 29 15.15 29.84 -16.14
CA VAL A 29 14.45 28.75 -16.85
C VAL A 29 14.06 29.18 -18.27
N ILE A 30 13.55 30.41 -18.45
CA ILE A 30 13.21 30.98 -19.76
C ILE A 30 14.46 31.09 -20.67
N CYS A 31 15.59 31.51 -20.11
CA CYS A 31 16.85 31.61 -20.85
C CYS A 31 17.49 30.25 -21.16
N ARG A 32 17.39 29.28 -20.24
CA ARG A 32 17.99 27.94 -20.40
C ARG A 32 17.24 27.06 -21.40
N TYR A 33 15.94 27.27 -21.56
CA TYR A 33 15.09 26.48 -22.47
C TYR A 33 14.41 27.35 -23.54
N PRO A 34 15.16 28.01 -24.44
CA PRO A 34 14.62 28.99 -25.38
C PRO A 34 13.57 28.40 -26.33
N TRP A 35 13.71 27.13 -26.72
CA TRP A 35 12.74 26.42 -27.57
C TRP A 35 11.39 26.19 -26.87
N LYS A 36 11.39 25.97 -25.55
CA LYS A 36 10.17 25.81 -24.76
C LYS A 36 9.41 27.13 -24.59
N HIS A 37 10.13 28.25 -24.70
CA HIS A 37 9.62 29.62 -24.55
C HIS A 37 9.76 30.44 -25.82
N ILE A 38 9.69 29.78 -26.99
CA ILE A 38 9.96 30.40 -28.29
C ILE A 38 9.03 31.58 -28.58
N SER A 39 7.78 31.52 -28.12
CA SER A 39 6.82 32.62 -28.24
C SER A 39 7.28 33.90 -27.52
N ILE A 40 7.84 33.78 -26.32
CA ILE A 40 8.38 34.91 -25.54
C ILE A 40 9.57 35.52 -26.28
N TRP A 41 10.51 34.71 -26.75
CA TRP A 41 11.67 35.19 -27.49
C TRP A 41 11.28 35.85 -28.81
N LEU A 42 10.35 35.24 -29.56
CA LEU A 42 9.79 35.83 -30.78
C LEU A 42 9.14 37.18 -30.50
N SER A 43 8.33 37.29 -29.43
CA SER A 43 7.67 38.55 -29.05
C SER A 43 8.68 39.63 -28.67
N ILE A 44 9.76 39.29 -27.95
CA ILE A 44 10.83 40.23 -27.58
C ILE A 44 11.58 40.70 -28.83
N ILE A 45 12.00 39.78 -29.70
CA ILE A 45 12.72 40.10 -30.93
C ILE A 45 11.86 40.98 -31.85
N LEU A 46 10.59 40.60 -32.03
CA LEU A 46 9.65 41.35 -32.86
C LEU A 46 9.36 42.74 -32.27
N SER A 47 9.20 42.85 -30.94
CA SER A 47 9.02 44.13 -30.26
C SER A 47 10.22 45.05 -30.47
N CYS A 48 11.45 44.53 -30.37
CA CYS A 48 12.67 45.29 -30.62
C CYS A 48 12.78 45.72 -32.08
N PHE A 49 12.40 44.87 -33.03
CA PHE A 49 12.40 45.18 -34.45
C PHE A 49 11.37 46.26 -34.80
N ILE A 50 10.13 46.11 -34.32
CA ILE A 50 9.06 47.09 -34.51
C ILE A 50 9.47 48.44 -33.92
N TYR A 51 9.99 48.45 -32.69
CA TYR A 51 10.41 49.69 -32.04
C TYR A 51 11.48 50.47 -32.82
N LYS A 52 12.44 49.78 -33.44
CA LYS A 52 13.53 50.41 -34.19
C LYS A 52 13.13 50.88 -35.58
N ASN A 53 12.21 50.17 -36.24
CA ASN A 53 11.99 50.30 -37.68
C ASN A 53 10.58 50.78 -38.06
N ILE A 54 9.60 50.74 -37.13
CA ILE A 54 8.18 50.97 -37.43
C ILE A 54 7.59 51.93 -36.40
N GLU A 55 7.00 53.03 -36.89
CA GLU A 55 6.22 53.92 -36.06
C GLU A 55 4.78 53.39 -35.88
N VAL A 56 4.47 52.84 -34.70
CA VAL A 56 3.12 52.34 -34.39
C VAL A 56 2.14 53.49 -34.13
N GLN A 57 1.44 53.92 -35.17
CA GLN A 57 0.46 55.01 -35.12
C GLN A 57 -0.94 54.62 -34.58
N LEU A 58 -1.10 53.38 -34.10
CA LEU A 58 -2.39 52.89 -33.59
C LEU A 58 -2.87 53.67 -32.37
N LYS A 59 -4.15 54.06 -32.37
CA LYS A 59 -4.79 54.68 -31.21
C LYS A 59 -5.31 53.63 -30.24
N TRP A 60 -5.48 54.00 -28.97
CA TRP A 60 -5.97 53.08 -27.94
C TRP A 60 -7.29 52.38 -28.32
N LYS A 61 -8.21 53.08 -29.04
CA LYS A 61 -9.49 52.51 -29.49
C LYS A 61 -9.30 51.35 -30.45
N GLU A 62 -8.39 51.50 -31.42
CA GLU A 62 -8.07 50.49 -32.42
C GLU A 62 -7.38 49.30 -31.76
N MET A 63 -6.42 49.57 -30.88
CA MET A 63 -5.74 48.54 -30.09
C MET A 63 -6.75 47.76 -29.24
N PHE A 64 -7.67 48.45 -28.56
CA PHE A 64 -8.70 47.81 -27.74
C PHE A 64 -9.65 46.93 -28.56
N LEU A 65 -10.15 47.40 -29.71
CA LEU A 65 -11.01 46.63 -30.59
C LEU A 65 -10.31 45.38 -31.13
N MET A 66 -9.05 45.51 -31.55
CA MET A 66 -8.22 44.38 -31.99
C MET A 66 -8.02 43.36 -30.85
N SER A 67 -7.72 43.83 -29.64
CA SER A 67 -7.60 42.99 -28.45
C SER A 67 -8.88 42.20 -28.16
N VAL A 68 -10.04 42.85 -28.18
CA VAL A 68 -11.34 42.21 -27.95
C VAL A 68 -11.65 41.17 -29.03
N GLY A 69 -11.36 41.47 -30.31
CA GLY A 69 -11.55 40.53 -31.41
C GLY A 69 -10.72 39.27 -31.25
N LEU A 70 -9.45 39.40 -30.88
CA LEU A 70 -8.55 38.27 -30.65
C LEU A 70 -8.97 37.42 -29.44
N VAL A 71 -9.40 38.06 -28.35
CA VAL A 71 -9.95 37.36 -27.17
C VAL A 71 -11.20 36.57 -27.55
N SER A 72 -12.10 37.17 -28.35
CA SER A 72 -13.34 36.51 -28.81
C SER A 72 -13.05 35.28 -29.67
N ILE A 73 -12.08 35.38 -30.60
CA ILE A 73 -11.61 34.25 -31.41
C ILE A 73 -11.06 33.14 -30.50
N MET A 74 -10.27 33.50 -29.47
CA MET A 74 -9.74 32.51 -28.55
C MET A 74 -10.83 31.82 -27.75
N THR A 75 -11.79 32.57 -27.22
CA THR A 75 -12.94 32.00 -26.49
C THR A 75 -13.72 31.04 -27.38
N PHE A 76 -13.93 31.39 -28.65
CA PHE A 76 -14.55 30.50 -29.63
C PHE A 76 -13.74 29.21 -29.84
N ILE A 77 -12.42 29.31 -30.06
CA ILE A 77 -11.53 28.14 -30.22
C ILE A 77 -11.57 27.26 -28.96
N SER A 78 -11.50 27.87 -27.78
CA SER A 78 -11.53 27.16 -26.49
C SER A 78 -12.84 26.39 -26.31
N ASN A 79 -13.99 27.05 -26.50
CA ASN A 79 -15.29 26.42 -26.38
C ASN A 79 -15.50 25.33 -27.44
N TYR A 80 -15.00 25.55 -28.66
CA TYR A 80 -15.05 24.56 -29.72
C TYR A 80 -14.21 23.32 -29.38
N LEU A 81 -12.97 23.51 -28.94
CA LEU A 81 -12.09 22.40 -28.53
C LEU A 81 -12.64 21.67 -27.31
N GLU A 82 -13.22 22.38 -26.35
CA GLU A 82 -13.90 21.79 -25.19
C GLU A 82 -15.05 20.88 -25.65
N ASN A 83 -15.99 21.41 -26.44
CA ASN A 83 -17.10 20.63 -27.00
C ASN A 83 -16.64 19.45 -27.86
N GLN A 84 -15.49 19.56 -28.52
CA GLN A 84 -14.93 18.46 -29.32
C GLN A 84 -14.12 17.47 -28.49
N THR A 85 -13.50 17.83 -27.38
CA THR A 85 -12.66 16.88 -26.62
C THR A 85 -13.43 16.17 -25.51
N VAL A 86 -14.53 16.76 -25.07
CA VAL A 86 -15.31 16.36 -23.90
C VAL A 86 -16.64 15.73 -24.35
N ASP A 87 -16.60 14.44 -24.74
CA ASP A 87 -17.84 13.63 -24.82
C ASP A 87 -18.24 13.23 -23.38
N ILE A 88 -18.91 14.13 -22.64
CA ILE A 88 -19.36 13.85 -21.25
C ILE A 88 -20.35 12.68 -21.20
N GLU A 89 -21.14 12.48 -22.26
CA GLU A 89 -22.29 11.58 -22.22
C GLU A 89 -21.96 10.14 -22.64
N ASN A 90 -20.88 9.91 -23.41
CA ASN A 90 -20.57 8.57 -23.92
C ASN A 90 -19.15 8.13 -23.55
N LYS A 91 -18.98 7.71 -22.29
CA LYS A 91 -17.71 7.25 -21.74
C LYS A 91 -17.09 6.14 -22.58
N GLU A 92 -17.84 5.34 -23.34
CA GLU A 92 -17.37 4.20 -24.15
C GLU A 92 -16.13 4.50 -25.02
N ASN A 93 -15.91 5.74 -25.45
CA ASN A 93 -14.76 6.14 -26.28
C ASN A 93 -13.49 6.57 -25.50
N PHE A 94 -13.50 6.48 -24.16
CA PHE A 94 -12.38 6.88 -23.30
C PHE A 94 -11.59 5.67 -22.77
N TYR A 95 -10.27 5.83 -22.71
CA TYR A 95 -9.33 4.93 -22.04
C TYR A 95 -8.34 5.74 -21.20
N LEU A 96 -8.25 5.44 -19.90
CA LEU A 96 -7.41 6.17 -18.93
C LEU A 96 -7.57 7.71 -18.98
N GLY A 97 -8.77 8.19 -19.31
CA GLY A 97 -9.10 9.62 -19.42
C GLY A 97 -8.79 10.30 -20.75
N TYR A 98 -8.32 9.55 -21.74
CA TYR A 98 -8.10 10.05 -23.09
C TYR A 98 -9.19 9.56 -24.03
N ASN A 99 -9.73 10.46 -24.86
CA ASN A 99 -10.69 10.10 -25.89
C ASN A 99 -9.93 9.43 -27.06
N ILE A 100 -10.10 8.13 -27.21
CA ILE A 100 -9.39 7.30 -28.21
C ILE A 100 -9.70 7.79 -29.63
N LYS A 101 -10.94 8.22 -29.90
CA LYS A 101 -11.36 8.73 -31.22
C LYS A 101 -10.71 10.07 -31.58
N LYS A 102 -10.15 10.79 -30.60
CA LYS A 102 -9.66 12.17 -30.75
C LYS A 102 -8.21 12.34 -30.28
N LEU A 103 -7.45 11.25 -30.15
CA LEU A 103 -6.02 11.24 -29.80
C LEU A 103 -5.17 12.21 -30.67
N LYS A 104 -5.54 12.35 -31.95
CA LYS A 104 -4.90 13.29 -32.88
C LYS A 104 -5.04 14.78 -32.50
N PHE A 105 -6.05 15.14 -31.71
CA PHE A 105 -6.16 16.48 -31.14
C PHE A 105 -5.12 16.68 -30.02
N HIS A 106 -4.89 15.66 -29.18
CA HIS A 106 -3.86 15.71 -28.14
C HIS A 106 -2.43 15.74 -28.71
N ASP A 107 -2.20 15.02 -29.82
CA ASP A 107 -0.91 14.96 -30.52
C ASP A 107 -0.59 16.17 -31.40
N ASN A 108 -1.56 17.03 -31.70
CA ASN A 108 -1.38 18.09 -32.67
C ASN A 108 -0.34 19.11 -32.18
N PHE A 109 0.64 19.39 -33.03
CA PHE A 109 1.74 20.30 -32.73
C PHE A 109 1.25 21.69 -32.27
N TRP A 110 0.21 22.24 -32.91
CA TRP A 110 -0.28 23.57 -32.63
C TRP A 110 -1.08 23.61 -31.33
N LEU A 111 -1.89 22.59 -31.05
CA LEU A 111 -2.60 22.45 -29.77
C LEU A 111 -1.63 22.27 -28.60
N LYS A 112 -0.61 21.42 -28.78
CA LYS A 112 0.46 21.23 -27.80
C LYS A 112 1.29 22.49 -27.58
N SER A 113 1.60 23.22 -28.66
CA SER A 113 2.32 24.50 -28.57
C SER A 113 1.48 25.61 -27.94
N PHE A 114 0.15 25.57 -28.09
CA PHE A 114 -0.71 26.54 -27.43
C PHE A 114 -0.69 26.41 -25.90
N SER A 115 -0.68 25.19 -25.38
CA SER A 115 -0.59 24.95 -23.93
C SER A 115 0.74 25.41 -23.29
N SER A 116 1.79 25.63 -24.09
CA SER A 116 3.07 26.15 -23.61
C SER A 116 3.19 27.69 -23.69
N ILE A 117 2.24 28.37 -24.35
CA ILE A 117 2.17 29.83 -24.34
C ILE A 117 1.67 30.27 -22.96
N PRO A 118 2.30 31.28 -22.32
CA PRO A 118 1.76 31.86 -21.11
C PRO A 118 0.55 32.74 -21.47
N ALA A 119 -0.56 32.09 -21.85
CA ALA A 119 -1.74 32.72 -22.41
C ALA A 119 -2.26 33.83 -21.50
N ARG A 120 -2.30 33.57 -20.19
CA ARG A 120 -2.70 34.56 -19.18
C ARG A 120 -1.84 35.83 -19.25
N LEU A 121 -0.52 35.70 -19.39
CA LEU A 121 0.39 36.84 -19.51
C LEU A 121 0.18 37.61 -20.82
N TYR A 122 0.04 36.90 -21.94
CA TYR A 122 -0.21 37.52 -23.24
C TYR A 122 -1.55 38.26 -23.25
N PHE A 123 -2.61 37.68 -22.67
CA PHE A 123 -3.91 38.32 -22.56
C PHE A 123 -3.90 39.55 -21.65
N TRP A 124 -3.18 39.51 -20.52
CA TRP A 124 -2.99 40.70 -19.69
C TRP A 124 -2.24 41.82 -20.41
N ILE A 125 -1.24 41.48 -21.23
CA ILE A 125 -0.52 42.46 -22.05
C ILE A 125 -1.43 43.04 -23.13
N ILE A 126 -2.16 42.19 -23.86
CA ILE A 126 -3.05 42.57 -24.96
C ILE A 126 -4.23 43.41 -24.44
N ALA A 127 -4.81 43.06 -23.30
CA ALA A 127 -5.94 43.79 -22.70
C ALA A 127 -5.49 45.03 -21.89
N GLY A 128 -4.37 44.93 -21.17
CA GLY A 128 -3.90 45.97 -20.26
C GLY A 128 -3.22 47.15 -20.95
N ILE A 129 -2.41 46.91 -21.98
CA ILE A 129 -1.67 47.99 -22.67
C ILE A 129 -2.60 49.05 -23.29
N PRO A 130 -3.71 48.71 -23.99
CA PRO A 130 -4.63 49.73 -24.49
C PRO A 130 -5.15 50.66 -23.40
N GLY A 131 -5.38 50.15 -22.18
CA GLY A 131 -5.74 50.95 -21.00
C GLY A 131 -4.59 51.86 -20.53
N ILE A 132 -3.35 51.38 -20.54
CA ILE A 132 -2.17 52.19 -20.21
C ILE A 132 -1.99 53.31 -21.25
N VAL A 133 -2.19 53.02 -22.53
CA VAL A 133 -2.11 54.01 -23.62
C VAL A 133 -3.19 55.07 -23.44
N LEU A 134 -4.45 54.67 -23.18
CA LEU A 134 -5.54 55.60 -22.84
C LEU A 134 -5.15 56.52 -21.69
N CYS A 135 -4.72 55.95 -20.56
CA CYS A 135 -4.35 56.72 -19.38
C CYS A 135 -3.16 57.66 -19.62
N SER A 136 -2.22 57.27 -20.48
CA SER A 136 -1.08 58.13 -20.85
C SER A 136 -1.45 59.28 -21.80
N GLU A 137 -2.55 59.14 -22.55
CA GLU A 137 -3.07 60.16 -23.47
C GLU A 137 -4.11 61.08 -22.78
N THR A 138 -4.61 60.71 -21.59
CA THR A 138 -5.62 61.48 -20.83
C THR A 138 -5.02 62.29 -19.68
N TYR A 139 -5.52 63.51 -19.47
CA TYR A 139 -5.16 64.33 -18.31
C TYR A 139 -6.11 64.08 -17.13
N PHE A 140 -5.59 63.61 -16.01
CA PHE A 140 -6.37 63.36 -14.79
C PHE A 140 -6.38 64.57 -13.85
N GLN A 141 -7.41 64.69 -13.00
CA GLN A 141 -7.45 65.72 -11.96
C GLN A 141 -6.38 65.47 -10.86
N SER A 142 -5.94 64.22 -10.67
CA SER A 142 -4.92 63.88 -9.68
C SER A 142 -3.50 64.06 -10.22
N ARG A 143 -2.72 64.90 -9.54
CA ARG A 143 -1.31 65.16 -9.85
C ARG A 143 -0.42 63.92 -9.71
N ILE A 144 -0.76 63.01 -8.79
CA ILE A 144 -0.04 61.75 -8.57
C ILE A 144 -0.21 60.83 -9.78
N PHE A 145 -1.44 60.70 -10.29
CA PHE A 145 -1.73 59.89 -11.47
C PHE A 145 -1.09 60.45 -12.74
N ASN A 146 -1.14 61.77 -12.94
CA ASN A 146 -0.47 62.40 -14.09
C ASN A 146 1.05 62.19 -14.06
N ASN A 147 1.69 62.31 -12.90
CA ASN A 147 3.12 62.06 -12.77
C ASN A 147 3.48 60.58 -13.03
N PHE A 148 2.64 59.65 -12.57
CA PHE A 148 2.83 58.22 -12.81
C PHE A 148 2.69 57.86 -14.30
N PHE A 149 1.66 58.36 -14.97
CA PHE A 149 1.43 58.08 -16.40
C PHE A 149 2.36 58.85 -17.34
N ALA A 150 2.95 59.97 -16.90
CA ALA A 150 3.99 60.68 -17.66
C ALA A 150 5.21 59.78 -17.96
N ILE A 151 5.56 58.87 -17.04
CA ILE A 151 6.65 57.89 -17.25
C ILE A 151 6.34 57.00 -18.47
N PHE A 152 5.10 56.54 -18.59
CA PHE A 152 4.67 55.69 -19.71
C PHE A 152 4.53 56.50 -21.01
N ALA A 153 4.10 57.76 -20.94
CA ALA A 153 4.04 58.65 -22.10
C ALA A 153 5.42 58.84 -22.77
N THR A 154 6.50 58.94 -21.98
CA THR A 154 7.87 59.03 -22.52
C THR A 154 8.35 57.75 -23.21
N ARG A 155 7.73 56.61 -22.93
CA ARG A 155 8.07 55.29 -23.49
C ARG A 155 6.92 54.70 -24.31
N ILE A 156 5.97 55.52 -24.74
CA ILE A 156 4.71 55.07 -25.34
C ILE A 156 4.95 54.25 -26.60
N GLN A 157 5.97 54.61 -27.38
CA GLN A 157 6.35 53.90 -28.59
C GLN A 157 6.79 52.47 -28.28
N TYR A 158 7.64 52.28 -27.26
CA TYR A 158 8.08 50.96 -26.84
C TYR A 158 6.90 50.10 -26.37
N ILE A 159 5.99 50.68 -25.60
CA ILE A 159 4.78 50.02 -25.10
C ILE A 159 3.87 49.58 -26.27
N LYS A 160 3.64 50.45 -27.25
CA LYS A 160 2.88 50.14 -28.47
C LYS A 160 3.56 49.06 -29.31
N SER A 161 4.89 49.09 -29.44
CA SER A 161 5.66 48.03 -30.12
C SER A 161 5.57 46.68 -29.43
N THR A 162 5.63 46.64 -28.10
CA THR A 162 5.46 45.41 -27.32
C THR A 162 4.06 44.84 -27.47
N TRP A 163 3.02 45.68 -27.38
CA TRP A 163 1.65 45.23 -27.62
C TRP A 163 1.48 44.65 -29.02
N LEU A 164 1.95 45.34 -30.05
CA LEU A 164 1.81 44.89 -31.44
C LEU A 164 2.54 43.56 -31.67
N ALA A 165 3.72 43.39 -31.06
CA ALA A 165 4.46 42.14 -31.14
C ALA A 165 3.71 40.95 -30.52
N VAL A 166 3.20 41.15 -29.31
CA VAL A 166 2.42 40.13 -28.60
C VAL A 166 1.12 39.83 -29.36
N PHE A 167 0.46 40.85 -29.90
CA PHE A 167 -0.74 40.71 -30.72
C PHE A 167 -0.50 39.89 -32.00
N ILE A 168 0.58 40.16 -32.74
CA ILE A 168 0.95 39.42 -33.97
C ILE A 168 1.23 37.95 -33.64
N VAL A 169 2.04 37.69 -32.62
CA VAL A 169 2.39 36.33 -32.20
C VAL A 169 1.14 35.57 -31.79
N SER A 170 0.28 36.15 -30.94
CA SER A 170 -0.99 35.52 -30.56
C SER A 170 -1.93 35.28 -31.74
N SER A 171 -2.05 36.24 -32.67
CA SER A 171 -2.92 36.11 -33.85
C SER A 171 -2.46 34.97 -34.76
N PHE A 172 -1.15 34.80 -34.93
CA PHE A 172 -0.59 33.69 -35.70
C PHE A 172 -0.93 32.34 -35.08
N PHE A 173 -0.77 32.19 -33.75
CA PHE A 173 -1.16 30.98 -33.04
C PHE A 173 -2.67 30.71 -33.12
N CYS A 174 -3.53 31.72 -32.94
CA CYS A 174 -4.98 31.58 -33.09
C CYS A 174 -5.37 31.09 -34.49
N THR A 175 -4.74 31.66 -35.52
CA THR A 175 -5.02 31.29 -36.91
C THR A 175 -4.59 29.85 -37.20
N ALA A 176 -3.39 29.46 -36.75
CA ALA A 176 -2.90 28.09 -36.89
C ALA A 176 -3.81 27.09 -36.15
N LEU A 177 -4.24 27.42 -34.93
CA LEU A 177 -5.17 26.60 -34.16
C LEU A 177 -6.51 26.43 -34.85
N LEU A 178 -7.07 27.50 -35.43
CA LEU A 178 -8.32 27.41 -36.19
C LEU A 178 -8.19 26.48 -37.39
N ILE A 179 -7.13 26.63 -38.19
CA ILE A 179 -6.88 25.80 -39.37
C ILE A 179 -6.77 24.32 -38.96
N GLU A 180 -5.98 24.01 -37.93
CA GLU A 180 -5.79 22.64 -37.46
C GLU A 180 -7.05 22.06 -36.84
N SER A 181 -7.80 22.86 -36.07
CA SER A 181 -9.07 22.43 -35.47
C SER A 181 -10.10 22.05 -36.55
N VAL A 182 -10.16 22.82 -37.63
CA VAL A 182 -11.01 22.53 -38.80
C VAL A 182 -10.51 21.29 -39.55
N ALA A 183 -9.21 21.16 -39.81
CA ALA A 183 -8.61 20.02 -40.51
C ALA A 183 -8.81 18.71 -39.73
N LEU A 184 -8.59 18.73 -38.42
CA LEU A 184 -8.82 17.59 -37.52
C LEU A 184 -10.30 17.22 -37.46
N SER A 185 -11.21 18.20 -37.40
CA SER A 185 -12.65 17.95 -37.41
C SER A 185 -13.12 17.31 -38.72
N SER A 186 -12.64 17.81 -39.86
CA SER A 186 -12.95 17.23 -41.18
C SER A 186 -12.46 15.78 -41.29
N ASN A 187 -11.23 15.52 -40.82
CA ASN A 187 -10.64 14.19 -40.78
C ASN A 187 -11.34 13.24 -39.78
N ALA A 188 -11.82 13.75 -38.64
CA ALA A 188 -12.56 12.98 -37.66
C ALA A 188 -13.96 12.62 -38.18
N PHE A 189 -14.65 13.57 -38.84
CA PHE A 189 -15.94 13.35 -39.48
C PHE A 189 -15.86 12.24 -40.54
N THR A 190 -14.84 12.28 -41.40
CA THR A 190 -14.62 11.26 -42.45
C THR A 190 -14.24 9.89 -41.89
N ARG A 191 -13.56 9.81 -40.74
CA ARG A 191 -13.13 8.54 -40.12
C ARG A 191 -14.08 7.99 -39.07
N SER A 192 -15.09 8.76 -38.66
CA SER A 192 -16.05 8.39 -37.61
C SER A 192 -16.77 7.05 -37.85
N TYR A 193 -16.94 6.66 -39.12
CA TYR A 193 -17.55 5.39 -39.55
C TYR A 193 -16.62 4.16 -39.45
N LEU A 194 -15.31 4.34 -39.21
CA LEU A 194 -14.31 3.26 -39.31
C LEU A 194 -13.67 2.86 -37.96
N TYR A 195 -13.89 3.63 -36.89
CA TYR A 195 -13.23 3.39 -35.61
C TYR A 195 -13.90 2.25 -34.83
N LYS A 196 -13.31 1.05 -34.88
CA LYS A 196 -13.55 -0.03 -33.89
C LYS A 196 -12.77 0.27 -32.61
N THR A 197 -13.42 0.04 -31.47
CA THR A 197 -13.00 0.30 -30.08
C THR A 197 -11.80 -0.52 -29.57
N THR A 198 -11.01 -1.15 -30.45
CA THR A 198 -9.95 -2.10 -30.07
C THR A 198 -8.66 -1.86 -30.85
N ASN A 199 -8.04 -0.68 -30.70
CA ASN A 199 -6.72 -0.41 -31.27
C ASN A 199 -5.65 -0.40 -30.16
N GLN A 200 -5.07 -1.57 -29.88
CA GLN A 200 -4.03 -1.77 -28.85
C GLN A 200 -2.85 -0.78 -28.96
N TYR A 201 -2.55 -0.30 -30.17
CA TYR A 201 -1.49 0.70 -30.39
C TYR A 201 -1.84 2.06 -29.76
N GLU A 202 -3.10 2.50 -29.86
CA GLU A 202 -3.56 3.77 -29.28
C GLU A 202 -3.59 3.71 -27.75
N GLU A 203 -4.01 2.58 -27.17
CA GLU A 203 -3.95 2.32 -25.72
C GLU A 203 -2.51 2.37 -25.19
N TYR A 204 -1.56 1.71 -25.87
CA TYR A 204 -0.15 1.76 -25.51
C TYR A 204 0.39 3.20 -25.54
N LYS A 205 0.00 3.98 -26.55
CA LYS A 205 0.41 5.38 -26.67
C LYS A 205 -0.12 6.22 -25.51
N ILE A 206 -1.37 6.03 -25.10
CA ILE A 206 -1.95 6.70 -23.93
C ILE A 206 -1.19 6.34 -22.66
N LYS A 207 -0.90 5.05 -22.43
CA LYS A 207 -0.09 4.61 -21.28
C LYS A 207 1.26 5.32 -21.23
N LEU A 208 1.92 5.47 -22.38
CA LEU A 208 3.21 6.14 -22.49
C LEU A 208 3.13 7.65 -22.21
N GLU A 209 2.06 8.32 -22.65
CA GLU A 209 1.83 9.73 -22.34
C GLU A 209 1.53 9.97 -20.86
N LEU A 210 0.68 9.13 -20.26
CA LEU A 210 0.38 9.16 -18.84
C LEU A 210 1.66 8.96 -18.02
N THR A 211 2.46 7.95 -18.36
CA THR A 211 3.77 7.68 -17.74
C THR A 211 4.67 8.92 -17.81
N ASN A 212 4.79 9.54 -18.98
CA ASN A 212 5.62 10.74 -19.16
C ASN A 212 5.11 11.95 -18.37
N TYR A 213 3.78 12.10 -18.25
CA TYR A 213 3.16 13.16 -17.48
C TYR A 213 3.41 12.96 -15.97
N SER A 214 3.11 11.76 -15.46
CA SER A 214 3.36 11.39 -14.07
C SER A 214 4.83 11.53 -13.70
N GLN A 215 5.75 11.14 -14.59
CA GLN A 215 7.19 11.34 -14.37
C GLN A 215 7.57 12.82 -14.21
N LYS A 216 6.92 13.74 -14.91
CA LYS A 216 7.17 15.19 -14.73
C LYS A 216 6.69 15.67 -13.36
N LEU A 217 5.54 15.18 -12.90
CA LEU A 217 5.00 15.53 -11.59
C LEU A 217 5.91 15.04 -10.46
N PHE A 218 6.31 13.76 -10.49
CA PHE A 218 7.22 13.21 -9.48
C PHE A 218 8.62 13.85 -9.54
N LYS A 219 9.12 14.29 -10.71
CA LYS A 219 10.37 15.06 -10.80
C LYS A 219 10.30 16.39 -10.04
N THR A 220 9.12 16.97 -9.87
CA THR A 220 8.93 18.16 -9.03
C THR A 220 9.06 17.82 -7.55
N ILE A 221 8.47 16.71 -7.09
CA ILE A 221 8.58 16.21 -5.72
C ILE A 221 10.03 15.85 -5.38
N PHE A 222 10.72 15.18 -6.28
CA PHE A 222 12.12 14.78 -6.11
C PHE A 222 13.11 15.80 -6.71
N SER A 223 12.70 17.07 -6.81
CA SER A 223 13.53 18.13 -7.36
C SER A 223 14.73 18.46 -6.47
N PHE A 224 15.77 19.07 -7.07
CA PHE A 224 16.95 19.50 -6.33
C PHE A 224 16.60 20.41 -5.14
N LYS A 225 15.60 21.28 -5.30
CA LYS A 225 15.08 22.17 -4.24
C LYS A 225 14.64 21.39 -3.00
N ASN A 226 13.93 20.28 -3.21
CA ASN A 226 13.41 19.45 -2.13
C ASN A 226 14.52 18.60 -1.51
N ILE A 227 15.48 18.14 -2.32
CA ILE A 227 16.68 17.46 -1.81
C ILE A 227 17.46 18.37 -0.85
N ILE A 228 17.62 19.66 -1.12
CA ILE A 228 18.32 20.57 -0.18
C ILE A 228 17.41 21.18 0.89
N ASN A 229 16.21 20.63 1.07
CA ASN A 229 15.22 21.06 2.07
C ASN A 229 14.87 22.57 2.00
N LEU A 230 14.80 23.14 0.80
CA LEU A 230 14.44 24.55 0.57
C LEU A 230 12.94 24.75 0.31
N ASP A 231 12.15 23.69 0.28
CA ASP A 231 10.72 23.76 0.04
C ASP A 231 9.94 23.54 1.34
N CYS A 232 9.33 24.60 1.86
CA CYS A 232 8.59 24.56 3.11
C CYS A 232 7.29 23.73 3.01
N ASP A 233 6.81 23.46 1.79
CA ASP A 233 5.50 22.87 1.52
C ASP A 233 5.58 21.42 0.99
N PHE A 234 6.70 20.72 1.21
CA PHE A 234 6.94 19.38 0.67
C PHE A 234 5.79 18.40 0.96
N TYR A 235 5.34 18.29 2.21
CA TYR A 235 4.27 17.37 2.60
C TYR A 235 2.93 17.68 1.89
N ALA A 236 2.58 18.97 1.77
CA ALA A 236 1.38 19.42 1.06
C ALA A 236 1.47 19.16 -0.45
N ASN A 237 2.67 19.30 -1.02
CA ASN A 237 2.92 18.99 -2.43
C ASN A 237 2.77 17.49 -2.71
N VAL A 238 3.27 16.62 -1.82
CA VAL A 238 3.06 15.17 -1.91
C VAL A 238 1.57 14.84 -1.77
N GLU A 239 0.88 15.43 -0.79
CA GLU A 239 -0.56 15.24 -0.59
C GLU A 239 -1.39 15.62 -1.82
N THR A 240 -1.12 16.79 -2.38
CA THR A 240 -1.78 17.24 -3.60
C THR A 240 -1.54 16.28 -4.76
N LEU A 241 -0.30 15.78 -4.91
CA LEU A 241 0.04 14.87 -6.00
C LEU A 241 -0.62 13.50 -5.87
N ILE A 242 -0.50 12.86 -4.71
CA ILE A 242 -1.06 11.52 -4.48
C ILE A 242 -2.59 11.57 -4.57
N SER A 243 -3.22 12.57 -3.96
CA SER A 243 -4.66 12.78 -4.06
C SER A 243 -5.10 13.04 -5.50
N TYR A 244 -4.35 13.84 -6.26
CA TYR A 244 -4.62 14.06 -7.68
C TYR A 244 -4.56 12.74 -8.47
N ILE A 245 -3.54 11.91 -8.27
CA ILE A 245 -3.40 10.64 -9.00
C ILE A 245 -4.58 9.71 -8.71
N VAL A 246 -4.93 9.52 -7.44
CA VAL A 246 -6.03 8.61 -7.06
C VAL A 246 -7.38 9.15 -7.54
N ASN A 247 -7.70 10.42 -7.24
CA ASN A 247 -8.95 11.03 -7.64
C ASN A 247 -9.09 11.06 -9.16
N ARG A 248 -8.00 11.39 -9.88
CA ARG A 248 -8.03 11.40 -11.34
C ARG A 248 -8.26 10.00 -11.90
N GLY A 249 -7.59 8.97 -11.35
CA GLY A 249 -7.84 7.58 -11.72
C GLY A 249 -9.31 7.20 -11.55
N ASN A 250 -9.93 7.62 -10.44
CA ASN A 250 -11.34 7.38 -10.15
C ASN A 250 -12.29 8.13 -11.11
N GLU A 251 -11.95 9.35 -11.51
CA GLU A 251 -12.74 10.15 -12.45
C GLU A 251 -12.71 9.59 -13.88
N VAL A 252 -11.54 9.11 -14.31
CA VAL A 252 -11.25 8.87 -15.72
C VAL A 252 -11.40 7.42 -16.17
N SER A 253 -11.38 6.49 -15.23
CA SER A 253 -11.50 5.06 -15.49
C SER A 253 -12.93 4.57 -15.28
N LYS A 254 -13.38 3.62 -16.10
CA LYS A 254 -14.73 3.06 -16.02
C LYS A 254 -14.83 1.84 -15.11
N THR A 255 -13.79 1.02 -15.13
CA THR A 255 -13.71 -0.25 -14.42
C THR A 255 -12.59 -0.20 -13.39
N ASP A 256 -12.68 -1.04 -12.36
CA ASP A 256 -11.61 -1.13 -11.37
C ASP A 256 -10.29 -1.60 -11.98
N ASN A 257 -10.34 -2.46 -13.02
CA ASN A 257 -9.15 -2.82 -13.81
C ASN A 257 -8.51 -1.60 -14.48
N GLU A 258 -9.29 -0.72 -15.13
CA GLU A 258 -8.76 0.52 -15.71
C GLU A 258 -8.23 1.49 -14.64
N LYS A 259 -8.82 1.53 -13.44
CA LYS A 259 -8.28 2.33 -12.31
C LYS A 259 -6.93 1.78 -11.86
N ILE A 260 -6.82 0.46 -11.69
CA ILE A 260 -5.56 -0.20 -11.33
C ILE A 260 -4.49 0.07 -12.39
N GLU A 261 -4.81 -0.09 -13.67
CA GLU A 261 -3.89 0.23 -14.77
C GLU A 261 -3.42 1.70 -14.71
N PHE A 262 -4.32 2.63 -14.38
CA PHE A 262 -3.98 4.05 -14.20
C PHE A 262 -2.98 4.24 -13.05
N TYR A 263 -3.26 3.67 -11.88
CA TYR A 263 -2.39 3.77 -10.71
C TYR A 263 -1.02 3.19 -11.01
N MET A 264 -0.96 1.99 -11.60
CA MET A 264 0.29 1.33 -11.95
C MET A 264 1.11 2.15 -12.94
N ALA A 265 0.49 2.72 -13.98
CA ALA A 265 1.22 3.59 -14.92
C ALA A 265 1.80 4.85 -14.22
N ALA A 266 1.05 5.43 -13.28
CA ALA A 266 1.51 6.59 -12.52
C ALA A 266 2.65 6.24 -11.55
N PHE A 267 2.47 5.22 -10.71
CA PHE A 267 3.46 4.82 -9.70
C PHE A 267 4.69 4.12 -10.30
N SER A 268 4.58 3.41 -11.43
CA SER A 268 5.77 2.98 -12.19
C SER A 268 6.65 4.15 -12.66
N SER A 269 6.08 5.36 -12.82
CA SER A 269 6.86 6.56 -13.16
C SER A 269 7.61 7.13 -11.95
N GLU A 270 6.99 7.06 -10.77
CA GLU A 270 7.62 7.34 -9.48
C GLU A 270 8.79 6.38 -9.25
N GLN A 271 8.57 5.07 -9.45
CA GLN A 271 9.60 4.05 -9.25
C GLN A 271 10.89 4.36 -10.02
N LYS A 272 10.79 4.70 -11.31
CA LYS A 272 11.93 5.11 -12.13
C LYS A 272 12.69 6.30 -11.58
N ILE A 273 12.02 7.21 -10.88
CA ILE A 273 12.67 8.38 -10.26
C ILE A 273 13.36 7.98 -8.95
N ILE A 274 12.69 7.16 -8.13
CA ILE A 274 13.26 6.60 -6.90
C ILE A 274 14.50 5.77 -7.23
N ASP A 275 14.47 4.89 -8.24
CA ASP A 275 15.65 4.12 -8.71
C ASP A 275 16.85 5.00 -9.06
N ASN A 276 16.60 6.12 -9.74
CA ASN A 276 17.66 7.08 -10.07
C ASN A 276 18.26 7.75 -8.82
N ILE A 277 17.45 7.95 -7.77
CA ILE A 277 17.94 8.44 -6.48
C ILE A 277 18.75 7.34 -5.79
N LEU A 278 18.19 6.13 -5.70
CA LEU A 278 18.80 4.97 -5.05
C LEU A 278 20.14 4.59 -5.67
N THR A 279 20.26 4.58 -7.00
CA THR A 279 21.54 4.34 -7.69
C THR A 279 22.63 5.30 -7.22
N ARG A 280 22.27 6.56 -6.94
CA ARG A 280 23.21 7.55 -6.42
C ARG A 280 23.42 7.45 -4.91
N VAL A 281 22.48 6.88 -4.17
CA VAL A 281 22.61 6.62 -2.72
C VAL A 281 23.56 5.43 -2.51
N PHE A 282 23.36 4.32 -3.23
CA PHE A 282 24.15 3.09 -3.11
C PHE A 282 25.62 3.27 -3.49
N HIS A 283 25.93 4.20 -4.40
CA HIS A 283 27.34 4.56 -4.69
C HIS A 283 28.10 5.03 -3.43
N TYR A 284 27.41 5.49 -2.38
CA TYR A 284 28.03 6.00 -1.15
C TYR A 284 27.82 5.10 0.06
N ARG A 285 27.39 3.85 -0.14
CA ARG A 285 27.15 2.85 0.93
C ARG A 285 28.29 2.75 1.93
N ASP A 286 29.52 2.65 1.44
CA ASP A 286 30.74 2.39 2.23
C ASP A 286 31.61 3.64 2.44
N SER A 287 31.11 4.82 2.10
CA SER A 287 31.90 6.05 2.11
C SER A 287 31.83 6.75 3.47
N GLU A 288 32.91 6.67 4.28
CA GLU A 288 33.10 7.56 5.42
C GLU A 288 33.47 8.98 4.94
N PRO A 289 33.04 10.04 5.66
CA PRO A 289 33.38 11.41 5.30
C PRO A 289 34.90 11.63 5.42
N LYS A 290 35.58 11.73 4.28
CA LYS A 290 36.98 12.18 4.23
C LYS A 290 37.04 13.70 4.38
N ASN A 291 38.15 14.25 4.87
CA ASN A 291 38.37 15.68 5.12
C ASN A 291 38.40 16.59 3.86
N ASN A 292 37.94 16.12 2.71
CA ASN A 292 37.84 16.91 1.48
C ASN A 292 36.43 17.51 1.33
N ILE A 293 36.34 18.78 0.92
CA ILE A 293 35.08 19.52 0.69
C ILE A 293 34.12 18.75 -0.23
N LYS A 294 34.65 18.09 -1.27
CA LYS A 294 33.84 17.27 -2.19
C LYS A 294 33.11 16.12 -1.47
N ASP A 295 33.78 15.46 -0.54
CA ASP A 295 33.23 14.31 0.19
C ASP A 295 32.19 14.77 1.22
N ILE A 296 32.42 15.93 1.85
CA ILE A 296 31.45 16.58 2.76
C ILE A 296 30.15 16.94 2.04
N ILE A 297 30.25 17.59 0.88
CA ILE A 297 29.08 17.96 0.07
C ILE A 297 28.31 16.71 -0.38
N THR A 298 29.04 15.67 -0.77
CA THR A 298 28.46 14.42 -1.26
C THR A 298 27.74 13.67 -0.14
N TYR A 299 28.35 13.59 1.04
CA TYR A 299 27.75 13.02 2.24
C TYR A 299 26.48 13.77 2.67
N PHE A 300 26.51 15.11 2.61
CA PHE A 300 25.32 15.93 2.84
C PHE A 300 24.17 15.55 1.89
N PHE A 301 24.43 15.44 0.58
CA PHE A 301 23.41 15.03 -0.39
C PHE A 301 22.91 13.61 -0.17
N PHE A 302 23.77 12.69 0.26
CA PHE A 302 23.38 11.33 0.64
C PHE A 302 22.35 11.36 1.77
N LYS A 303 22.67 12.02 2.89
CA LYS A 303 21.77 12.13 4.05
C LYS A 303 20.43 12.78 3.68
N GLN A 304 20.48 13.84 2.88
CA GLN A 304 19.28 14.54 2.46
C GLN A 304 18.37 13.69 1.56
N ARG A 305 18.95 12.90 0.63
CA ARG A 305 18.16 11.98 -0.21
C ARG A 305 17.49 10.90 0.60
N MET A 306 18.21 10.35 1.58
CA MET A 306 17.67 9.38 2.54
C MET A 306 16.48 9.97 3.30
N LYS A 307 16.64 11.16 3.87
CA LYS A 307 15.57 11.87 4.59
C LYS A 307 14.37 12.17 3.69
N LEU A 308 14.61 12.57 2.45
CA LEU A 308 13.56 12.82 1.46
C LEU A 308 12.75 11.57 1.15
N LEU A 309 13.41 10.41 0.97
CA LEU A 309 12.74 9.14 0.71
C LEU A 309 11.90 8.68 1.91
N GLU A 310 12.45 8.76 3.13
CA GLU A 310 11.72 8.44 4.36
C GLU A 310 10.46 9.30 4.51
N ASN A 311 10.61 10.62 4.43
CA ASN A 311 9.49 11.56 4.50
C ASN A 311 8.44 11.29 3.40
N TYR A 312 8.90 10.95 2.20
CA TYR A 312 8.03 10.69 1.07
C TYR A 312 7.18 9.42 1.27
N TYR A 313 7.79 8.28 1.61
CA TYR A 313 7.05 7.04 1.85
C TYR A 313 6.06 7.19 3.01
N ASN A 314 6.49 7.80 4.11
CA ASN A 314 5.62 8.06 5.26
C ASN A 314 4.40 8.91 4.84
N GLN A 315 4.63 10.01 4.14
CA GLN A 315 3.54 10.87 3.69
C GLN A 315 2.63 10.18 2.67
N LYS A 316 3.19 9.52 1.63
CA LYS A 316 2.45 8.78 0.61
C LYS A 316 1.46 7.80 1.24
N TRP A 317 1.93 6.97 2.17
CA TRP A 317 1.10 5.95 2.78
C TRP A 317 0.07 6.52 3.77
N ASN A 318 0.39 7.58 4.51
CA ASN A 318 -0.62 8.30 5.31
C ASN A 318 -1.78 8.84 4.47
N ILE A 319 -1.50 9.26 3.23
CA ILE A 319 -2.51 9.74 2.29
C ILE A 319 -3.29 8.57 1.70
N LEU A 320 -2.61 7.54 1.20
CA LEU A 320 -3.26 6.34 0.63
C LEU A 320 -4.19 5.66 1.62
N ALA A 321 -3.85 5.63 2.91
CA ALA A 321 -4.71 5.09 3.97
C ALA A 321 -6.10 5.77 4.06
N ARG A 322 -6.17 7.07 3.70
CA ARG A 322 -7.36 7.92 3.80
C ARG A 322 -8.16 8.02 2.49
N LEU A 323 -7.53 7.67 1.37
CA LEU A 323 -8.15 7.77 0.06
C LEU A 323 -8.92 6.49 -0.29
N ASP A 324 -9.91 6.65 -1.17
CA ASP A 324 -10.64 5.54 -1.76
C ASP A 324 -9.86 4.97 -2.95
N VAL A 325 -8.95 4.05 -2.64
CA VAL A 325 -8.10 3.34 -3.60
C VAL A 325 -8.65 1.94 -3.77
N VAL A 326 -8.77 1.48 -5.02
CA VAL A 326 -9.16 0.09 -5.33
C VAL A 326 -8.25 -0.88 -4.56
N PRO A 327 -8.79 -1.82 -3.76
CA PRO A 327 -8.00 -2.68 -2.88
C PRO A 327 -6.88 -3.47 -3.57
N LEU A 328 -7.16 -4.11 -4.71
CA LEU A 328 -6.11 -4.78 -5.50
C LEU A 328 -5.03 -3.80 -5.97
N GLY A 329 -5.41 -2.57 -6.31
CA GLY A 329 -4.48 -1.50 -6.64
C GLY A 329 -3.61 -1.08 -5.46
N LEU A 330 -4.17 -1.03 -4.25
CA LEU A 330 -3.43 -0.73 -3.02
C LEU A 330 -2.40 -1.82 -2.71
N ILE A 331 -2.77 -3.09 -2.84
CA ILE A 331 -1.85 -4.23 -2.66
C ILE A 331 -0.72 -4.22 -3.70
N GLN A 332 -1.00 -3.89 -4.96
CA GLN A 332 0.05 -3.76 -5.97
C GLN A 332 0.99 -2.55 -5.72
N ILE A 333 0.48 -1.43 -5.20
CA ILE A 333 1.32 -0.30 -4.77
C ILE A 333 2.19 -0.72 -3.56
N MET A 334 1.63 -1.48 -2.62
CA MET A 334 2.36 -2.06 -1.48
C MET A 334 3.51 -2.94 -1.96
N GLU A 335 3.22 -3.89 -2.85
CA GLU A 335 4.20 -4.81 -3.42
C GLU A 335 5.40 -4.03 -4.01
N GLN A 336 5.10 -3.03 -4.84
CA GLN A 336 6.08 -2.16 -5.48
C GLN A 336 6.96 -1.37 -4.48
N ASP A 337 6.34 -0.75 -3.48
CA ASP A 337 7.05 0.05 -2.49
C ASP A 337 7.88 -0.82 -1.53
N LEU A 338 7.36 -1.98 -1.11
CA LEU A 338 8.07 -2.91 -0.26
C LEU A 338 9.27 -3.55 -0.96
N GLN A 339 9.19 -3.86 -2.26
CA GLN A 339 10.36 -4.32 -3.03
C GLN A 339 11.49 -3.29 -3.02
N HIS A 340 11.18 -2.01 -3.16
CA HIS A 340 12.19 -0.95 -3.07
C HIS A 340 12.75 -0.81 -1.66
N LEU A 341 11.91 -0.88 -0.63
CA LEU A 341 12.36 -0.81 0.76
C LEU A 341 13.21 -2.01 1.15
N LEU A 342 12.87 -3.22 0.70
CA LEU A 342 13.68 -4.42 0.85
C LEU A 342 15.06 -4.24 0.21
N ARG A 343 15.11 -3.78 -1.05
CA ARG A 343 16.38 -3.49 -1.73
C ARG A 343 17.22 -2.48 -0.96
N ILE A 344 16.60 -1.47 -0.37
CA ILE A 344 17.29 -0.49 0.48
C ILE A 344 17.85 -1.18 1.75
N GLU A 345 17.08 -2.03 2.42
CA GLU A 345 17.56 -2.79 3.59
C GLU A 345 18.77 -3.67 3.24
N GLU A 346 18.66 -4.48 2.18
CA GLU A 346 19.74 -5.36 1.70
C GLU A 346 21.03 -4.58 1.39
N GLU A 347 20.88 -3.46 0.69
CA GLU A 347 22.00 -2.64 0.23
C GLU A 347 22.53 -1.68 1.31
N MET A 348 21.79 -1.38 2.38
CA MET A 348 22.19 -0.34 3.36
C MET A 348 22.26 -0.84 4.81
N LYS A 349 22.04 -2.13 5.08
CA LYS A 349 22.02 -2.71 6.44
C LYS A 349 23.22 -2.40 7.35
N ASN A 350 24.38 -2.09 6.80
CA ASN A 350 25.59 -1.77 7.56
C ASN A 350 25.84 -0.26 7.69
N ASN A 351 25.07 0.57 6.98
CA ASN A 351 25.26 2.01 6.97
C ASN A 351 24.58 2.65 8.21
N LYS A 352 25.34 3.44 8.97
CA LYS A 352 24.84 4.04 10.21
C LYS A 352 23.81 5.16 9.97
N GLU A 353 24.09 6.06 9.02
CA GLU A 353 23.18 7.16 8.68
C GLU A 353 21.86 6.64 8.09
N TYR A 354 21.91 5.53 7.35
CA TYR A 354 20.72 4.80 6.92
C TYR A 354 19.84 4.44 8.12
N LYS A 355 20.41 3.75 9.12
CA LYS A 355 19.69 3.36 10.34
C LYS A 355 19.20 4.58 11.11
N ASP A 356 19.99 5.64 11.22
CA ASP A 356 19.59 6.86 11.93
C ASP A 356 18.38 7.57 11.27
N VAL A 357 18.14 7.34 9.98
CA VAL A 357 16.99 7.93 9.25
C VAL A 357 15.79 6.98 9.21
N PHE A 358 15.98 5.72 8.83
CA PHE A 358 14.89 4.78 8.56
C PHE A 358 14.50 3.93 9.78
N TRP A 359 15.40 3.73 10.74
CA TRP A 359 15.14 2.86 11.89
C TRP A 359 14.72 3.67 13.11
N GLY A 360 13.66 3.22 13.78
CA GLY A 360 13.18 3.84 15.00
C GLY A 360 12.41 2.86 15.86
N ASN A 361 11.98 3.33 17.03
CA ASN A 361 11.12 2.56 17.90
C ASN A 361 9.72 2.56 17.29
N TYR A 362 9.28 1.40 16.85
CA TYR A 362 7.91 1.17 16.40
C TYR A 362 7.15 0.42 17.49
N ARG A 363 5.94 0.88 17.79
CA ARG A 363 5.04 0.19 18.72
C ARG A 363 4.20 -0.77 17.90
N LYS A 364 4.35 -2.04 18.18
CA LYS A 364 3.57 -3.09 17.55
C LYS A 364 2.26 -3.27 18.34
N ASN A 365 1.12 -3.14 17.66
CA ASN A 365 -0.13 -3.69 18.17
C ASN A 365 -0.12 -5.18 17.83
N ILE A 366 0.56 -6.00 18.63
CA ILE A 366 0.49 -7.45 18.45
C ILE A 366 -0.84 -7.88 19.06
N ILE A 367 -1.76 -8.36 18.23
CA ILE A 367 -3.04 -8.94 18.66
C ILE A 367 -2.81 -10.11 19.66
N TYR A 368 -1.61 -10.71 19.66
CA TYR A 368 -1.32 -11.95 20.38
C TYR A 368 -0.10 -11.96 21.33
N ASN A 369 0.54 -10.83 21.67
CA ASN A 369 1.59 -10.81 22.71
C ASN A 369 1.40 -9.68 23.73
N TRP A 370 1.29 -10.07 25.00
CA TRP A 370 1.11 -9.20 26.17
C TRP A 370 2.34 -8.37 26.55
N GLU A 371 3.37 -8.34 25.70
CA GLU A 371 4.56 -7.53 25.94
C GLU A 371 4.59 -6.35 24.96
N GLU A 372 4.35 -5.15 25.49
CA GLU A 372 4.71 -3.88 24.86
C GLU A 372 6.24 -3.77 24.74
N LYS A 373 6.85 -4.53 23.82
CA LYS A 373 8.26 -4.37 23.48
C LYS A 373 8.37 -3.41 22.30
N SER A 374 9.00 -2.25 22.54
CA SER A 374 9.42 -1.37 21.46
C SER A 374 10.47 -2.09 20.62
N LEU A 375 10.08 -2.59 19.45
CA LEU A 375 11.00 -3.15 18.48
C LEU A 375 11.61 -2.00 17.67
N LYS A 376 12.90 -2.12 17.36
CA LYS A 376 13.56 -1.24 16.40
C LYS A 376 13.41 -1.83 15.02
N SER A 377 12.72 -1.13 14.15
CA SER A 377 12.46 -1.57 12.79
C SER A 377 12.51 -0.39 11.83
N ASN A 378 12.48 -0.70 10.53
CA ASN A 378 12.29 0.30 9.49
C ASN A 378 10.88 0.91 9.60
N ILE A 379 10.80 2.20 9.94
CA ILE A 379 9.55 2.91 10.20
C ILE A 379 8.65 2.94 8.95
N CYS A 380 9.23 3.07 7.76
CA CYS A 380 8.46 3.09 6.51
C CYS A 380 7.80 1.74 6.26
N ILE A 381 8.55 0.63 6.41
CA ILE A 381 8.01 -0.72 6.25
C ILE A 381 6.92 -0.97 7.29
N SER A 382 7.20 -0.68 8.57
CA SER A 382 6.21 -0.87 9.64
C SER A 382 4.93 -0.09 9.38
N LYS A 383 5.03 1.14 8.87
CA LYS A 383 3.87 1.98 8.55
C LYS A 383 3.02 1.41 7.42
N ILE A 384 3.67 0.91 6.36
CA ILE A 384 2.98 0.28 5.23
C ILE A 384 2.22 -0.96 5.73
N VAL A 385 2.90 -1.81 6.49
CA VAL A 385 2.33 -3.03 7.05
C VAL A 385 1.14 -2.70 7.96
N GLU A 386 1.27 -1.75 8.90
CA GLU A 386 0.17 -1.30 9.78
C GLU A 386 -1.08 -0.86 9.00
N ILE A 387 -0.91 -0.08 7.94
CA ILE A 387 -2.03 0.40 7.13
C ILE A 387 -2.71 -0.78 6.43
N VAL A 388 -1.93 -1.73 5.94
CA VAL A 388 -2.42 -2.90 5.22
C VAL A 388 -3.10 -3.88 6.17
N GLU A 389 -2.53 -4.15 7.34
CA GLU A 389 -3.16 -4.93 8.41
C GLU A 389 -4.57 -4.40 8.72
N ASN A 390 -4.69 -3.09 8.99
CA ASN A 390 -5.97 -2.45 9.26
C ASN A 390 -6.98 -2.59 8.11
N LYS A 391 -6.52 -2.57 6.85
CA LYS A 391 -7.39 -2.75 5.68
C LYS A 391 -7.79 -4.20 5.49
N LEU A 392 -6.88 -5.15 5.71
CA LEU A 392 -7.14 -6.58 5.55
C LEU A 392 -8.07 -7.13 6.62
N SER A 393 -8.13 -6.52 7.80
CA SER A 393 -9.12 -6.86 8.84
C SER A 393 -10.58 -6.65 8.41
N GLU A 394 -10.82 -5.85 7.36
CA GLU A 394 -12.15 -5.67 6.77
C GLU A 394 -12.38 -6.69 5.66
N ILE A 395 -13.31 -7.63 5.84
CA ILE A 395 -13.61 -8.66 4.84
C ILE A 395 -13.96 -8.07 3.46
N SER A 396 -14.65 -6.93 3.42
CA SER A 396 -15.01 -6.23 2.17
C SER A 396 -13.79 -5.81 1.35
N PHE A 397 -12.65 -5.59 2.00
CA PHE A 397 -11.40 -5.32 1.30
C PHE A 397 -10.91 -6.58 0.57
N LEU A 398 -10.90 -7.74 1.25
CA LEU A 398 -10.49 -9.03 0.68
C LEU A 398 -11.39 -9.47 -0.48
N GLU A 399 -12.71 -9.30 -0.35
CA GLU A 399 -13.71 -9.62 -1.39
C GLU A 399 -13.38 -8.99 -2.75
N SER A 400 -12.73 -7.82 -2.74
CA SER A 400 -12.43 -7.04 -3.95
C SER A 400 -11.04 -7.33 -4.58
N ILE A 401 -10.20 -8.14 -3.94
CA ILE A 401 -8.87 -8.50 -4.47
C ILE A 401 -8.97 -9.58 -5.55
N HIS A 402 -10.09 -10.33 -5.59
CA HIS A 402 -10.46 -11.38 -6.54
C HIS A 402 -9.51 -12.59 -6.63
N THR A 403 -8.19 -12.45 -6.43
CA THR A 403 -7.23 -13.56 -6.49
C THR A 403 -6.24 -13.54 -5.32
N PRO A 404 -5.87 -14.72 -4.78
CA PRO A 404 -4.87 -14.81 -3.71
C PRO A 404 -3.43 -14.65 -4.19
N ASP A 405 -3.17 -14.59 -5.51
CA ASP A 405 -1.82 -14.52 -6.08
C ASP A 405 -1.05 -13.27 -5.63
N ASN A 406 -1.70 -12.11 -5.66
CA ASN A 406 -1.10 -10.84 -5.23
C ASN A 406 -0.70 -10.87 -3.75
N MET A 407 -1.49 -11.54 -2.90
CA MET A 407 -1.14 -11.71 -1.48
C MET A 407 0.07 -12.62 -1.31
N MET A 408 0.24 -13.65 -2.13
CA MET A 408 1.43 -14.50 -2.08
C MET A 408 2.71 -13.74 -2.44
N CYS A 409 2.66 -12.83 -3.42
CA CYS A 409 3.79 -11.96 -3.75
C CYS A 409 4.15 -11.05 -2.58
N VAL A 410 3.15 -10.46 -1.91
CA VAL A 410 3.36 -9.65 -0.70
C VAL A 410 3.96 -10.48 0.43
N PHE A 411 3.45 -11.69 0.68
CA PHE A 411 3.99 -12.59 1.70
C PHE A 411 5.45 -12.96 1.46
N GLU A 412 5.84 -13.19 0.20
CA GLU A 412 7.22 -13.46 -0.16
C GLU A 412 8.13 -12.28 0.19
N ILE A 413 7.74 -11.05 -0.18
CA ILE A 413 8.52 -9.84 0.10
C ILE A 413 8.61 -9.60 1.61
N LEU A 414 7.51 -9.74 2.35
CA LEU A 414 7.50 -9.55 3.81
C LEU A 414 8.38 -10.59 4.51
N ASN A 415 8.36 -11.85 4.07
CA ASN A 415 9.23 -12.88 4.62
C ASN A 415 10.71 -12.58 4.33
N GLN A 416 11.04 -12.08 3.13
CA GLN A 416 12.41 -11.62 2.83
C GLN A 416 12.83 -10.45 3.74
N ILE A 417 11.95 -9.49 3.98
CA ILE A 417 12.21 -8.40 4.93
C ILE A 417 12.43 -8.93 6.35
N ASP A 418 11.62 -9.88 6.82
CA ASP A 418 11.76 -10.49 8.14
C ASP A 418 13.09 -11.23 8.31
N THR A 419 13.65 -11.78 7.23
CA THR A 419 15.00 -12.38 7.28
C THR A 419 16.12 -11.36 7.41
N GLU A 420 15.94 -10.15 6.87
CA GLU A 420 16.91 -9.05 7.00
C GLU A 420 16.74 -8.28 8.33
N ILE A 421 15.52 -8.17 8.84
CA ILE A 421 15.18 -7.46 10.09
C ILE A 421 14.77 -8.45 11.18
N GLN A 422 15.76 -8.93 11.94
CA GLN A 422 15.54 -9.87 13.04
C GLN A 422 14.46 -9.37 14.02
N GLY A 423 13.39 -10.16 14.15
CA GLY A 423 12.30 -9.92 15.11
C GLY A 423 11.15 -9.03 14.63
N ALA A 424 11.11 -8.64 13.35
CA ALA A 424 10.01 -7.83 12.81
C ALA A 424 8.67 -8.61 12.71
N HIS A 425 8.72 -9.84 12.19
CA HIS A 425 7.58 -10.76 12.07
C HIS A 425 6.41 -10.21 11.21
N TYR A 426 6.68 -9.33 10.25
CA TYR A 426 5.67 -8.71 9.40
C TYR A 426 4.88 -9.73 8.57
N PHE A 427 5.55 -10.78 8.08
CA PHE A 427 4.87 -11.81 7.30
C PHE A 427 3.80 -12.51 8.13
N SER A 428 4.14 -12.95 9.34
CA SER A 428 3.19 -13.61 10.23
C SER A 428 2.04 -12.70 10.62
N ASP A 429 2.30 -11.40 10.89
CA ASP A 429 1.23 -10.48 11.29
C ASP A 429 0.17 -10.33 10.20
N VAL A 430 0.60 -10.12 8.95
CA VAL A 430 -0.31 -9.99 7.81
C VAL A 430 -0.97 -11.33 7.48
N PHE A 431 -0.23 -12.44 7.59
CA PHE A 431 -0.75 -13.78 7.35
C PHE A 431 -1.86 -14.14 8.33
N ASP A 432 -1.65 -13.89 9.63
CA ASP A 432 -2.60 -14.24 10.69
C ASP A 432 -3.94 -13.50 10.51
N ILE A 433 -3.93 -12.23 10.11
CA ILE A 433 -5.16 -11.46 9.82
C ILE A 433 -5.95 -12.10 8.68
N VAL A 434 -5.29 -12.45 7.57
CA VAL A 434 -5.97 -13.09 6.44
C VAL A 434 -6.48 -14.48 6.84
N PHE A 435 -5.68 -15.22 7.62
CA PHE A 435 -6.03 -16.56 8.07
C PHE A 435 -7.21 -16.56 9.05
N GLU A 436 -7.34 -15.53 9.90
CA GLU A 436 -8.49 -15.34 10.79
C GLU A 436 -9.82 -15.30 10.00
N HIS A 437 -9.83 -14.65 8.83
CA HIS A 437 -10.99 -14.66 7.95
C HIS A 437 -11.29 -16.04 7.36
N VAL A 438 -10.27 -16.86 7.09
CA VAL A 438 -10.42 -18.23 6.55
C VAL A 438 -11.09 -19.15 7.55
N ILE A 439 -10.76 -19.01 8.83
CA ILE A 439 -11.29 -19.84 9.92
C ILE A 439 -12.59 -19.27 10.51
N ASN A 440 -13.14 -18.21 9.92
CA ASN A 440 -14.40 -17.63 10.35
C ASN A 440 -15.56 -18.19 9.51
N GLU A 441 -16.46 -18.93 10.15
CA GLU A 441 -17.61 -19.57 9.50
C GLU A 441 -18.47 -18.61 8.68
N LYS A 442 -18.55 -17.35 9.10
CA LYS A 442 -19.35 -16.32 8.40
C LYS A 442 -18.87 -16.06 6.98
N TYR A 443 -17.58 -16.25 6.72
CA TYR A 443 -16.95 -15.89 5.46
C TYR A 443 -16.62 -17.09 4.57
N GLN A 444 -17.00 -18.31 4.97
CA GLN A 444 -16.74 -19.51 4.17
C GLN A 444 -17.36 -19.50 2.78
N ASN A 445 -18.36 -18.67 2.53
CA ASN A 445 -18.98 -18.53 1.22
C ASN A 445 -18.29 -17.51 0.31
N ASP A 446 -17.40 -16.68 0.85
CA ASP A 446 -16.66 -15.70 0.08
C ASP A 446 -15.71 -16.37 -0.94
N MET A 447 -15.61 -15.77 -2.13
CA MET A 447 -14.82 -16.32 -3.23
C MET A 447 -13.32 -16.23 -2.97
N PHE A 448 -12.85 -15.09 -2.45
CA PHE A 448 -11.44 -14.92 -2.13
C PHE A 448 -11.03 -15.89 -1.01
N ILE A 449 -11.84 -16.03 0.04
CA ILE A 449 -11.57 -16.96 1.14
C ILE A 449 -11.53 -18.42 0.66
N LYS A 450 -12.45 -18.83 -0.21
CA LYS A 450 -12.44 -20.18 -0.80
C LYS A 450 -11.17 -20.43 -1.61
N ASP A 451 -10.83 -19.52 -2.52
CA ASP A 451 -9.66 -19.65 -3.39
C ASP A 451 -8.36 -19.65 -2.58
N PHE A 452 -8.28 -18.79 -1.56
CA PHE A 452 -7.15 -18.75 -0.62
C PHE A 452 -7.04 -20.06 0.17
N SER A 453 -8.14 -20.56 0.73
CA SER A 453 -8.18 -21.83 1.47
C SER A 453 -7.74 -23.01 0.60
N GLU A 454 -8.24 -23.11 -0.62
CA GLU A 454 -7.84 -24.16 -1.57
C GLU A 454 -6.35 -24.07 -1.89
N LYS A 455 -5.85 -22.85 -2.12
CA LYS A 455 -4.42 -22.62 -2.37
C LYS A 455 -3.55 -23.02 -1.18
N MET A 456 -3.99 -22.75 0.05
CA MET A 456 -3.28 -23.13 1.28
C MET A 456 -3.20 -24.65 1.48
N ARG A 457 -4.13 -25.44 0.93
CA ARG A 457 -4.08 -26.92 0.96
C ARG A 457 -2.99 -27.51 0.05
N ASN A 458 -2.35 -26.71 -0.80
CA ASN A 458 -1.31 -27.19 -1.69
C ASN A 458 -0.03 -27.56 -0.92
N LYS A 459 0.45 -28.79 -1.10
CA LYS A 459 1.66 -29.31 -0.44
C LYS A 459 2.97 -28.70 -0.97
N TYR A 460 2.93 -28.01 -2.11
CA TYR A 460 4.11 -27.41 -2.75
C TYR A 460 4.27 -25.91 -2.43
N LEU A 461 3.67 -25.43 -1.35
CA LEU A 461 3.87 -24.06 -0.88
C LEU A 461 5.28 -23.85 -0.32
N PRO A 462 5.78 -22.60 -0.32
CA PRO A 462 7.05 -22.27 0.31
C PRO A 462 7.08 -22.67 1.80
N ALA A 463 8.27 -23.06 2.28
CA ALA A 463 8.44 -23.56 3.65
C ALA A 463 8.00 -22.55 4.72
N TYR A 464 8.20 -21.25 4.51
CA TYR A 464 7.79 -20.21 5.45
C TYR A 464 6.25 -20.13 5.58
N VAL A 465 5.50 -20.37 4.49
CA VAL A 465 4.04 -20.42 4.49
C VAL A 465 3.54 -21.67 5.18
N LEU A 466 4.13 -22.84 4.88
CA LEU A 466 3.79 -24.09 5.56
C LEU A 466 4.03 -24.01 7.06
N ASN A 467 5.11 -23.35 7.49
CA ASN A 467 5.42 -23.13 8.90
C ASN A 467 4.42 -22.19 9.58
N ALA A 468 4.00 -21.11 8.90
CA ALA A 468 2.95 -20.23 9.40
C ALA A 468 1.61 -20.96 9.51
N LEU A 469 1.17 -21.68 8.47
CA LEU A 469 -0.04 -22.51 8.50
C LEU A 469 -0.05 -23.47 9.70
N ARG A 470 1.04 -24.20 9.92
CA ARG A 470 1.19 -25.11 11.06
C ARG A 470 1.11 -24.38 12.40
N THR A 471 1.83 -23.26 12.54
CA THR A 471 1.96 -22.51 13.78
C THR A 471 0.64 -21.81 14.15
N THR A 472 0.05 -21.08 13.21
CA THR A 472 -1.24 -20.39 13.39
C THR A 472 -2.35 -21.42 13.64
N SER A 473 -2.40 -22.53 12.89
CA SER A 473 -3.41 -23.58 13.14
C SER A 473 -3.27 -24.23 14.51
N LYS A 474 -2.03 -24.54 14.94
CA LYS A 474 -1.75 -25.07 16.27
C LYS A 474 -2.22 -24.10 17.36
N TYR A 475 -1.89 -22.83 17.20
CA TYR A 475 -2.26 -21.78 18.14
C TYR A 475 -3.78 -21.64 18.27
N GLU A 476 -4.49 -21.50 17.15
CA GLU A 476 -5.95 -21.38 17.11
C GLU A 476 -6.66 -22.57 17.75
N LEU A 477 -6.19 -23.79 17.47
CA LEU A 477 -6.76 -25.00 18.08
C LEU A 477 -6.46 -25.09 19.58
N MET A 478 -5.33 -24.57 20.06
CA MET A 478 -4.98 -24.55 21.48
C MET A 478 -5.75 -23.49 22.29
N GLN A 479 -6.30 -22.46 21.64
CA GLN A 479 -7.11 -21.44 22.31
C GLN A 479 -8.51 -21.94 22.73
N GLY A 480 -8.94 -23.11 22.25
CA GLY A 480 -10.21 -23.71 22.62
C GLY A 480 -11.44 -23.00 22.04
N GLY A 481 -11.30 -22.41 20.85
CA GLY A 481 -12.43 -21.95 20.05
C GLY A 481 -13.35 -23.11 19.67
N ASP A 482 -14.67 -22.84 19.61
CA ASP A 482 -15.62 -23.78 19.03
C ASP A 482 -15.56 -23.62 17.51
N PHE A 483 -15.22 -24.69 16.80
CA PHE A 483 -15.10 -24.71 15.34
C PHE A 483 -16.11 -25.70 14.76
N SER A 484 -16.71 -25.38 13.62
CA SER A 484 -17.36 -26.38 12.76
C SER A 484 -16.40 -27.50 12.40
N ASN A 485 -17.00 -28.65 12.12
CA ASN A 485 -16.32 -29.87 11.71
C ASN A 485 -15.40 -29.61 10.49
N GLU A 486 -15.85 -28.81 9.51
CA GLU A 486 -15.07 -28.49 8.31
C GLU A 486 -13.82 -27.66 8.64
N ILE A 487 -13.92 -26.67 9.55
CA ILE A 487 -12.79 -25.83 9.96
C ILE A 487 -11.82 -26.64 10.82
N LEU A 488 -12.34 -27.47 11.73
CA LEU A 488 -11.52 -28.37 12.53
C LEU A 488 -10.69 -29.28 11.64
N GLU A 489 -11.31 -29.95 10.67
CA GLU A 489 -10.60 -30.81 9.72
C GLU A 489 -9.56 -30.01 8.93
N TYR A 490 -9.89 -28.80 8.49
CA TYR A 490 -8.98 -27.92 7.78
C TYR A 490 -7.73 -27.58 8.61
N LEU A 491 -7.90 -27.09 9.84
CA LEU A 491 -6.81 -26.71 10.74
C LEU A 491 -5.92 -27.91 11.07
N LEU A 492 -6.53 -29.05 11.40
CA LEU A 492 -5.81 -30.29 11.72
C LEU A 492 -5.01 -30.83 10.53
N SER A 493 -5.42 -30.54 9.29
CA SER A 493 -4.74 -31.02 8.08
C SER A 493 -3.33 -30.48 7.89
N PHE A 494 -2.98 -29.37 8.56
CA PHE A 494 -1.67 -28.72 8.49
C PHE A 494 -0.69 -29.18 9.58
N LEU A 495 -1.18 -29.89 10.60
CA LEU A 495 -0.37 -30.27 11.75
C LEU A 495 0.42 -31.55 11.51
N GLU A 496 1.61 -31.61 12.10
CA GLU A 496 2.35 -32.85 12.26
C GLU A 496 1.80 -33.66 13.45
N PHE A 497 2.17 -34.94 13.53
CA PHE A 497 1.62 -35.85 14.53
C PHE A 497 1.89 -35.39 15.97
N GLU A 498 3.07 -34.83 16.22
CA GLU A 498 3.46 -34.22 17.48
C GLU A 498 2.51 -33.10 17.89
N ASP A 499 2.21 -32.20 16.95
CA ASP A 499 1.33 -31.06 17.24
C ASP A 499 -0.10 -31.53 17.44
N ILE A 500 -0.56 -32.53 16.70
CA ILE A 500 -1.88 -33.14 16.88
C ILE A 500 -2.02 -33.67 18.32
N VAL A 501 -1.01 -34.36 18.84
CA VAL A 501 -0.99 -34.85 20.22
C VAL A 501 -1.05 -33.68 21.21
N VAL A 502 -0.21 -32.66 21.04
CA VAL A 502 -0.19 -31.48 21.93
C VAL A 502 -1.55 -30.77 21.91
N VAL A 503 -2.07 -30.46 20.73
CA VAL A 503 -3.36 -29.79 20.55
C VAL A 503 -4.49 -30.61 21.17
N LEU A 504 -4.50 -31.93 21.00
CA LEU A 504 -5.52 -32.80 21.61
C LEU A 504 -5.53 -32.69 23.14
N ILE A 505 -4.35 -32.74 23.79
CA ILE A 505 -4.24 -32.58 25.25
C ILE A 505 -4.83 -31.24 25.68
N PHE A 506 -4.46 -30.17 24.99
CA PHE A 506 -4.91 -28.81 25.31
C PHE A 506 -6.40 -28.61 25.08
N ARG A 507 -6.94 -29.12 23.98
CA ARG A 507 -8.36 -28.99 23.62
C ARG A 507 -9.26 -29.72 24.63
N LEU A 508 -8.89 -30.94 25.01
CA LEU A 508 -9.60 -31.72 26.03
C LEU A 508 -9.61 -30.98 27.38
N ALA A 509 -8.44 -30.50 27.81
CA ALA A 509 -8.31 -29.74 29.06
C ALA A 509 -9.11 -28.43 29.03
N TYR A 510 -9.17 -27.76 27.87
CA TYR A 510 -9.88 -26.49 27.72
C TYR A 510 -11.40 -26.68 27.76
N ALA A 511 -11.92 -27.72 27.11
CA ALA A 511 -13.35 -28.02 27.10
C ALA A 511 -13.87 -28.25 28.52
N GLU A 512 -13.14 -29.03 29.33
CA GLU A 512 -13.47 -29.31 30.73
C GLU A 512 -13.45 -28.04 31.59
N ARG A 513 -12.39 -27.23 31.47
CA ARG A 513 -12.27 -25.96 32.20
C ARG A 513 -13.40 -24.99 31.86
N SER A 514 -13.82 -24.98 30.61
CA SER A 514 -14.88 -24.10 30.10
C SER A 514 -16.28 -24.67 30.33
N HIS A 515 -16.40 -25.83 30.97
CA HIS A 515 -17.66 -26.58 31.16
C HIS A 515 -18.42 -26.80 29.84
N ARG A 516 -17.68 -26.95 28.73
CA ARG A 516 -18.24 -27.30 27.42
C ARG A 516 -18.27 -28.81 27.26
N LYS A 517 -19.11 -29.28 26.34
CA LYS A 517 -19.07 -30.68 25.91
C LYS A 517 -17.68 -30.98 25.35
N ILE A 518 -17.03 -32.05 25.81
CA ILE A 518 -15.64 -32.36 25.43
C ILE A 518 -15.49 -32.60 23.94
N MET A 519 -16.35 -33.46 23.40
CA MET A 519 -16.28 -33.91 22.01
C MET A 519 -17.62 -34.53 21.63
N ASN A 520 -18.08 -34.28 20.41
CA ASN A 520 -19.20 -35.02 19.82
C ASN A 520 -18.67 -36.16 18.91
N ILE A 521 -19.54 -37.06 18.46
CA ILE A 521 -19.13 -38.22 17.65
C ILE A 521 -18.59 -37.83 16.27
N GLU A 522 -19.03 -36.73 15.69
CA GLU A 522 -18.56 -36.25 14.38
C GLU A 522 -17.14 -35.67 14.50
N GLU A 523 -16.93 -34.84 15.52
CA GLU A 523 -15.62 -34.31 15.90
C GLU A 523 -14.64 -35.46 16.20
N PHE A 524 -15.07 -36.48 16.96
CA PHE A 524 -14.25 -37.65 17.25
C PHE A 524 -13.78 -38.36 15.98
N LYS A 525 -14.68 -38.56 14.99
CA LYS A 525 -14.33 -39.19 13.71
C LYS A 525 -13.30 -38.38 12.91
N ILE A 526 -13.34 -37.06 12.99
CA ILE A 526 -12.34 -36.18 12.34
C ILE A 526 -10.98 -36.37 12.99
N TRP A 527 -10.91 -36.35 14.33
CA TRP A 527 -9.68 -36.61 15.07
C TRP A 527 -9.11 -37.99 14.74
N GLU A 528 -9.94 -39.02 14.76
CA GLU A 528 -9.57 -40.39 14.40
C GLU A 528 -9.01 -40.47 12.98
N MET A 529 -9.69 -39.86 12.00
CA MET A 529 -9.24 -39.83 10.61
C MET A 529 -7.88 -39.15 10.46
N VAL A 530 -7.69 -37.98 11.07
CA VAL A 530 -6.44 -37.20 10.97
C VAL A 530 -5.28 -37.95 11.64
N ILE A 531 -5.51 -38.52 12.82
CA ILE A 531 -4.50 -39.31 13.54
C ILE A 531 -4.09 -40.52 12.72
N ASN A 532 -5.05 -41.31 12.24
CA ASN A 532 -4.78 -42.49 11.42
C ASN A 532 -3.99 -42.15 10.15
N LYS A 533 -4.32 -41.04 9.49
CA LYS A 533 -3.58 -40.55 8.31
C LYS A 533 -2.12 -40.21 8.62
N ASN A 534 -1.83 -39.66 9.80
CA ASN A 534 -0.49 -39.27 10.21
C ASN A 534 0.34 -40.43 10.78
N GLN A 535 -0.30 -41.41 11.43
CA GLN A 535 0.35 -42.60 11.97
C GLN A 535 1.14 -43.42 10.91
N PHE A 536 0.76 -43.33 9.64
CA PHE A 536 1.53 -43.94 8.54
C PHE A 536 2.92 -43.33 8.33
N ARG A 537 3.16 -42.09 8.79
CA ARG A 537 4.44 -41.37 8.64
C ARG A 537 5.27 -41.41 9.91
N LYS A 538 4.63 -41.18 11.05
CA LYS A 538 5.24 -41.20 12.38
C LYS A 538 4.19 -41.67 13.37
N ASN A 539 4.48 -42.73 14.12
CA ASN A 539 3.51 -43.32 15.04
C ASN A 539 3.82 -42.96 16.51
N ILE A 540 2.89 -43.32 17.40
CA ILE A 540 3.01 -43.06 18.84
C ILE A 540 4.23 -43.77 19.47
N MET A 541 4.67 -44.91 18.92
CA MET A 541 5.86 -45.63 19.39
C MET A 541 7.15 -44.91 18.98
N ASP A 542 7.16 -44.20 17.85
CA ASP A 542 8.28 -43.36 17.43
C ASP A 542 8.43 -42.15 18.35
N LEU A 543 7.30 -41.55 18.77
CA LEU A 543 7.30 -40.49 19.78
C LEU A 543 7.76 -41.00 21.14
N GLN A 544 7.36 -42.20 21.55
CA GLN A 544 7.81 -42.81 22.80
C GLN A 544 9.33 -42.98 22.88
N LYS A 545 9.97 -43.30 21.75
CA LYS A 545 11.44 -43.44 21.65
C LYS A 545 12.18 -42.10 21.58
N SER A 546 11.45 -41.00 21.38
CA SER A 546 12.01 -39.65 21.30
C SER A 546 11.95 -38.93 22.65
N ASN A 547 12.63 -37.80 22.78
CA ASN A 547 12.54 -36.93 23.96
C ASN A 547 11.29 -36.04 23.98
N PHE A 548 10.26 -36.35 23.18
CA PHE A 548 9.06 -35.53 22.97
C PHE A 548 8.42 -35.00 24.26
N ILE A 549 8.14 -35.85 25.25
CA ILE A 549 7.52 -35.39 26.51
C ILE A 549 8.44 -34.53 27.35
N ASN A 550 9.74 -34.84 27.38
CA ASN A 550 10.71 -34.02 28.09
C ASN A 550 10.81 -32.63 27.47
N GLU A 551 10.77 -32.54 26.13
CA GLU A 551 10.75 -31.29 25.38
C GLU A 551 9.45 -30.51 25.64
N LEU A 552 8.28 -31.14 25.50
CA LEU A 552 6.99 -30.53 25.79
C LEU A 552 6.92 -29.99 27.23
N CYS A 553 7.35 -30.78 28.21
CA CYS A 553 7.36 -30.37 29.61
C CYS A 553 8.33 -29.23 29.88
N SER A 554 9.47 -29.18 29.18
CA SER A 554 10.42 -28.07 29.25
C SER A 554 9.82 -26.77 28.73
N GLU A 555 9.16 -26.82 27.57
CA GLU A 555 8.44 -25.68 26.99
C GLU A 555 7.35 -25.17 27.92
N LEU A 556 6.55 -26.08 28.49
CA LEU A 556 5.48 -25.73 29.43
C LEU A 556 6.02 -25.09 30.71
N SER A 557 7.14 -25.60 31.24
CA SER A 557 7.77 -25.05 32.45
C SER A 557 8.27 -23.62 32.26
N ASN A 558 8.64 -23.27 31.02
CA ASN A 558 9.06 -21.91 30.66
C ASN A 558 7.89 -20.99 30.27
N SER A 559 6.67 -21.54 30.20
CA SER A 559 5.46 -20.82 29.81
C SER A 559 4.61 -20.43 31.04
N TYR A 560 3.76 -19.41 30.88
CA TYR A 560 2.75 -19.07 31.89
C TYR A 560 1.58 -20.08 31.97
N VAL A 561 1.64 -21.19 31.24
CA VAL A 561 0.56 -22.20 31.10
C VAL A 561 0.58 -23.24 32.23
N SER A 562 1.57 -23.17 33.14
CA SER A 562 1.70 -24.08 34.30
C SER A 562 0.51 -24.07 35.28
N HIS A 563 -0.36 -23.06 35.22
CA HIS A 563 -1.62 -23.01 35.98
C HIS A 563 -2.76 -23.81 35.33
N PHE A 564 -2.56 -24.30 34.10
CA PHE A 564 -3.58 -24.95 33.28
C PHE A 564 -3.37 -26.47 33.22
N LEU A 565 -2.15 -26.93 32.95
CA LEU A 565 -1.74 -28.35 32.98
C LEU A 565 -0.42 -28.51 33.73
N PHE A 566 -0.38 -29.44 34.68
CA PHE A 566 0.83 -29.73 35.45
C PHE A 566 1.77 -30.65 34.69
N LYS A 567 3.07 -30.40 34.82
CA LYS A 567 4.12 -31.24 34.22
C LYS A 567 3.97 -32.69 34.67
N GLU A 568 3.79 -32.91 35.96
CA GLU A 568 3.63 -34.25 36.55
C GLU A 568 2.43 -34.99 35.97
N PHE A 569 1.36 -34.25 35.61
CA PHE A 569 0.19 -34.85 34.98
C PHE A 569 0.48 -35.27 33.54
N ILE A 570 1.17 -34.44 32.76
CA ILE A 570 1.47 -34.74 31.35
C ILE A 570 2.41 -35.94 31.24
N GLU A 571 3.42 -36.02 32.11
CA GLU A 571 4.31 -37.18 32.19
C GLU A 571 3.51 -38.46 32.48
N TRP A 572 2.63 -38.44 33.49
CA TRP A 572 1.77 -39.57 33.80
C TRP A 572 0.79 -39.90 32.68
N LEU A 573 0.15 -38.90 32.07
CA LEU A 573 -0.82 -39.04 30.99
C LEU A 573 -0.16 -39.73 29.78
N TRP A 574 1.07 -39.36 29.45
CA TRP A 574 1.81 -40.01 28.38
C TRP A 574 2.19 -41.45 28.73
N ASP A 575 2.79 -41.69 29.90
CA ASP A 575 3.19 -43.03 30.33
C ASP A 575 2.01 -44.00 30.41
N SER A 576 0.82 -43.47 30.72
CA SER A 576 -0.40 -44.25 30.80
C SER A 576 -0.82 -44.88 29.47
N LEU A 577 -0.52 -44.26 28.32
CA LEU A 577 -0.89 -44.77 26.99
C LEU A 577 -0.28 -46.15 26.69
N PHE A 578 0.84 -46.48 27.35
CA PHE A 578 1.59 -47.72 27.15
C PHE A 578 1.34 -48.76 28.26
N LYS A 579 0.32 -48.53 29.10
CA LYS A 579 -0.14 -49.43 30.16
C LYS A 579 -1.60 -49.80 29.90
N ILE A 580 -2.00 -50.98 30.35
CA ILE A 580 -3.41 -51.39 30.32
C ILE A 580 -4.19 -50.56 31.34
N PHE A 581 -5.39 -50.10 30.98
CA PHE A 581 -6.26 -49.39 31.92
C PHE A 581 -6.99 -50.38 32.83
N ASP A 582 -6.38 -50.66 33.99
CA ASP A 582 -6.86 -51.56 35.04
C ASP A 582 -7.24 -50.80 36.34
N ASP A 583 -7.62 -51.53 37.38
CA ASP A 583 -7.96 -50.94 38.70
C ASP A 583 -6.80 -50.10 39.27
N ASN A 584 -5.54 -50.50 39.05
CA ASN A 584 -4.38 -49.78 39.56
C ASN A 584 -4.24 -48.43 38.85
N GLN A 585 -4.34 -48.42 37.52
CA GLN A 585 -4.33 -47.22 36.68
C GLN A 585 -5.46 -46.26 37.05
N TYR A 586 -6.67 -46.77 37.28
CA TYR A 586 -7.80 -45.96 37.73
C TYR A 586 -7.59 -45.35 39.13
N ILE A 587 -7.01 -46.11 40.07
CA ILE A 587 -6.65 -45.61 41.40
C ILE A 587 -5.56 -44.53 41.32
N GLU A 588 -4.54 -44.71 40.47
CA GLU A 588 -3.53 -43.68 40.22
C GLU A 588 -4.16 -42.40 39.66
N PHE A 589 -5.02 -42.54 38.64
CA PHE A 589 -5.76 -41.42 38.05
C PHE A 589 -6.58 -40.68 39.12
N LYS A 590 -7.28 -41.38 40.01
CA LYS A 590 -8.01 -40.78 41.13
C LYS A 590 -7.11 -40.03 42.11
N LYS A 591 -5.97 -40.60 42.48
CA LYS A 591 -4.99 -39.95 43.38
C LYS A 591 -4.47 -38.64 42.79
N LEU A 592 -4.21 -38.58 41.48
CA LEU A 592 -3.82 -37.34 40.81
C LEU A 592 -4.91 -36.26 40.90
N GLY A 593 -6.19 -36.66 40.90
CA GLY A 593 -7.32 -35.76 41.08
C GLY A 593 -7.39 -35.22 42.52
N GLN A 594 -7.27 -36.11 43.50
CA GLN A 594 -7.24 -35.75 44.93
C GLN A 594 -6.08 -34.80 45.27
N ASN A 595 -4.92 -35.03 44.67
CA ASN A 595 -3.74 -34.18 44.83
C ASN A 595 -3.80 -32.89 44.01
N SER A 596 -4.91 -32.61 43.31
CA SER A 596 -5.07 -31.44 42.44
C SER A 596 -4.04 -31.35 41.31
N ILE A 597 -3.48 -32.48 40.85
CA ILE A 597 -2.48 -32.56 39.77
C ILE A 597 -3.16 -32.65 38.40
N ARG A 598 -4.27 -33.39 38.25
CA ARG A 598 -5.03 -33.48 36.98
C ARG A 598 -6.20 -32.49 36.87
N ARG A 599 -6.01 -31.24 37.31
CA ARG A 599 -7.08 -30.22 37.25
C ARG A 599 -7.61 -30.07 35.82
N ASN A 600 -8.92 -29.93 35.67
CA ASN A 600 -9.59 -29.75 34.39
C ASN A 600 -9.37 -30.92 33.40
N PHE A 601 -9.15 -32.13 33.91
CA PHE A 601 -9.02 -33.33 33.07
C PHE A 601 -9.72 -34.51 33.74
N GLU A 602 -10.97 -34.74 33.35
CA GLU A 602 -11.81 -35.81 33.91
C GLU A 602 -11.60 -37.15 33.17
N LEU A 603 -12.23 -38.21 33.69
CA LEU A 603 -12.08 -39.56 33.15
C LEU A 603 -12.52 -39.64 31.68
N LYS A 604 -13.60 -38.94 31.32
CA LYS A 604 -14.11 -38.83 29.95
C LYS A 604 -13.07 -38.28 28.98
N SER A 605 -12.38 -37.18 29.32
CA SER A 605 -11.28 -36.63 28.54
C SER A 605 -10.11 -37.62 28.40
N TYR A 606 -9.77 -38.29 29.49
CA TYR A 606 -8.73 -39.33 29.49
C TYR A 606 -9.07 -40.52 28.58
N MET A 607 -10.31 -40.98 28.61
CA MET A 607 -10.76 -42.07 27.75
C MET A 607 -10.77 -41.70 26.27
N ILE A 608 -11.20 -40.49 25.91
CA ILE A 608 -11.10 -39.99 24.53
C ILE A 608 -9.63 -39.96 24.08
N PHE A 609 -8.74 -39.42 24.91
CA PHE A 609 -7.31 -39.38 24.63
C PHE A 609 -6.73 -40.78 24.37
N ARG A 610 -7.10 -41.77 25.21
CA ARG A 610 -6.69 -43.16 25.00
C ARG A 610 -7.27 -43.75 23.72
N LEU A 611 -8.56 -43.57 23.46
CA LEU A 611 -9.23 -44.10 22.26
C LEU A 611 -8.55 -43.64 20.97
N LEU A 612 -8.11 -42.39 20.94
CA LEU A 612 -7.48 -41.80 19.76
C LEU A 612 -6.00 -42.16 19.60
N LEU A 613 -5.25 -42.39 20.69
CA LEU A 613 -3.78 -42.49 20.64
C LEU A 613 -3.18 -43.83 21.09
N VAL A 614 -3.94 -44.71 21.73
CA VAL A 614 -3.41 -46.01 22.18
C VAL A 614 -2.91 -46.81 20.97
N PRO A 615 -1.67 -47.35 21.02
CA PRO A 615 -1.15 -48.16 19.93
C PRO A 615 -1.99 -49.42 19.72
N TYR A 616 -2.17 -49.86 18.45
CA TYR A 616 -2.95 -51.04 18.02
C TYR A 616 -2.69 -52.36 18.76
N HIS A 617 -1.61 -52.46 19.55
CA HIS A 617 -1.24 -53.65 20.33
C HIS A 617 -1.68 -53.63 21.79
N TYR A 618 -2.32 -52.55 22.26
CA TYR A 618 -2.79 -52.40 23.63
C TYR A 618 -4.32 -52.34 23.65
N ASP A 619 -4.94 -53.05 24.60
CA ASP A 619 -6.36 -52.88 24.88
C ASP A 619 -6.59 -51.45 25.39
N VAL A 620 -7.36 -50.66 24.63
CA VAL A 620 -7.75 -49.29 25.01
C VAL A 620 -8.45 -49.28 26.37
N PHE A 621 -9.30 -50.30 26.58
CA PHE A 621 -10.11 -50.51 27.78
C PHE A 621 -10.41 -52.01 27.93
N SER A 622 -10.04 -52.61 29.07
CA SER A 622 -10.36 -54.02 29.36
C SER A 622 -11.30 -54.10 30.57
N SER A 623 -12.61 -54.09 30.30
CA SER A 623 -13.62 -54.18 31.37
C SER A 623 -13.41 -55.41 32.26
N CYS A 624 -12.93 -56.52 31.68
CA CYS A 624 -12.64 -57.76 32.39
C CYS A 624 -11.57 -57.66 33.49
N GLN A 625 -10.74 -56.60 33.50
CA GLN A 625 -9.67 -56.39 34.49
C GLN A 625 -10.03 -55.39 35.59
N LEU A 626 -11.25 -54.84 35.55
CA LEU A 626 -11.77 -53.90 36.55
C LEU A 626 -12.67 -54.62 37.55
N SER A 627 -12.57 -54.26 38.84
CA SER A 627 -13.53 -54.73 39.85
C SER A 627 -14.93 -54.16 39.61
N GLN A 628 -15.97 -54.92 39.98
CA GLN A 628 -17.37 -54.54 39.73
C GLN A 628 -17.74 -53.15 40.28
N ASN A 629 -17.17 -52.76 41.43
CA ASN A 629 -17.40 -51.44 42.02
C ASN A 629 -16.79 -50.33 41.16
N ASN A 630 -15.56 -50.51 40.67
CA ASN A 630 -14.90 -49.52 39.82
C ASN A 630 -15.56 -49.45 38.44
N GLN A 631 -16.02 -50.59 37.88
CA GLN A 631 -16.76 -50.60 36.61
C GLN A 631 -17.99 -49.69 36.65
N ASN A 632 -18.85 -49.85 37.68
CA ASN A 632 -20.07 -49.06 37.79
C ASN A 632 -19.79 -47.55 37.90
N GLU A 633 -18.74 -47.18 38.63
CA GLU A 633 -18.34 -45.79 38.81
C GLU A 633 -17.76 -45.19 37.51
N ILE A 634 -16.87 -45.93 36.84
CA ILE A 634 -16.30 -45.55 35.54
C ILE A 634 -17.42 -45.35 34.50
N PHE A 635 -18.37 -46.29 34.40
CA PHE A 635 -19.46 -46.18 33.44
C PHE A 635 -20.38 -44.99 33.71
N SER A 636 -20.61 -44.65 34.99
CA SER A 636 -21.31 -43.42 35.37
C SER A 636 -20.57 -42.17 34.88
N GLU A 637 -19.24 -42.10 35.11
CA GLU A 637 -18.40 -40.97 34.70
C GLU A 637 -18.25 -40.84 33.17
N LEU A 638 -18.40 -41.93 32.42
CA LEU A 638 -18.28 -41.96 30.96
C LEU A 638 -19.62 -41.82 30.21
N SER A 639 -20.74 -41.71 30.93
CA SER A 639 -22.08 -41.61 30.33
C SER A 639 -22.22 -40.48 29.31
N GLU A 640 -21.52 -39.36 29.50
CA GLU A 640 -21.52 -38.19 28.60
C GLU A 640 -20.86 -38.46 27.23
N ILE A 641 -20.03 -39.50 27.13
CA ILE A 641 -19.33 -39.90 25.90
C ILE A 641 -19.76 -41.29 25.41
N LYS A 642 -20.93 -41.79 25.87
CA LYS A 642 -21.45 -43.12 25.55
C LYS A 642 -21.46 -43.41 24.05
N ASP A 643 -21.91 -42.47 23.23
CA ASP A 643 -21.97 -42.64 21.77
C ASP A 643 -20.58 -42.91 21.15
N ILE A 644 -19.53 -42.26 21.67
CA ILE A 644 -18.13 -42.44 21.23
C ILE A 644 -17.62 -43.83 21.67
N MET A 645 -17.93 -44.23 22.90
CA MET A 645 -17.54 -45.55 23.44
C MET A 645 -18.16 -46.68 22.62
N GLU A 646 -19.47 -46.59 22.34
CA GLU A 646 -20.21 -47.58 21.54
C GLU A 646 -19.70 -47.66 20.11
N ASN A 647 -19.37 -46.53 19.49
CA ASN A 647 -18.78 -46.48 18.14
C ASN A 647 -17.43 -47.21 18.06
N ASN A 648 -16.69 -47.28 19.16
CA ASN A 648 -15.42 -48.01 19.28
C ASN A 648 -15.59 -49.44 19.84
N GLY A 649 -16.82 -49.97 19.90
CA GLY A 649 -17.13 -51.32 20.34
C GLY A 649 -17.08 -51.53 21.86
N ILE A 650 -17.07 -50.46 22.65
CA ILE A 650 -17.09 -50.51 24.11
C ILE A 650 -18.50 -50.18 24.61
N TYR A 651 -19.25 -51.21 25.00
CA TYR A 651 -20.63 -51.05 25.46
C TYR A 651 -20.67 -50.65 26.94
N VAL A 652 -21.16 -49.44 27.20
CA VAL A 652 -21.45 -48.91 28.53
C VAL A 652 -22.91 -49.27 28.87
N MET A 653 -23.12 -50.29 29.71
CA MET A 653 -24.46 -50.74 30.14
C MET A 653 -25.14 -49.73 31.06
#